data_AF-A0A3Q1F2C8-F1
#
_entry.id   AF-A0A3Q1F2C8-F1
#
_cell.length_a   1.000
_cell.length_b   1.000
_cell.length_c   1.000
_cell.angle_alpha   90.00
_cell.angle_beta   90.00
_cell.angle_gamma   90.00
#
_symmetry.space_group_name_H-M   'P 1'
#
loop_
_entity.id
_entity.type
_entity.pdbx_description
1 polymer ?
#
loop_
_entity_poly.entity_id
_entity_poly.type
_entity_poly.pdbx_seq_one_letter_code
_entity_poly.pdbx_strand_id
1 'polypeptide(L)'
;MPHSSHDARKQFILATTGNFYGIKPSSSLTDSQELNSFLDDGNEFVLSVSRRNNELHLSNKIEASGDSGEKVLVFFKLHPTVITEDNFHQSLLVSSMLESPINTLYQAVKQVFAPVLLKDERWRSAFDPKLADLLSELELGLGSVVRQLGGQSSSKKGRKEEDVLGILTPSDEFQYWADLSESAEKNSVRERAKYFTDHFEPIKKEFCGLDGLSMSDVVDLVEQSKDTLDDVWRQTDYEPYPETRMLRLMDVVGGALGRFVQKKLSALKIFQEPFVSVRENLRTAVSICEQWVIACEHLTGQVWKRHIPHPWKGNKHCPQSLHCLAKRLNEVVTLRVVHEKLLCLLPGGTLQALTSDRVFEPFSGLNPLQYNPYTEPLWKAAVAQFECLMAPSEQEVAGRLKTYIADVQDNPQQLLQVFQKHKELIRRPNISKELQSEREMLLARILDYNKGLKTDFETRCHGSPGDKFGPLIGRNLPEVVNKIVWVRQLLHKVEDSVRIAEALLSDLSGFKGFLHFCDDLLEVLRAYEQEQFEDWSRDILSGLADPKSGISNRVMDLDHVDGKLKIQYSDRLVTLLREVRQLSALGFPIPAKIQQAANTADKFYRQAIVLKQVAHFYNTIDQQMIPSQRPMMLSLALAFEQVIKSKESGGKLQITWDNPKDLEVYITKLQSAAEKLSTENRKLRKCFMALCICFCTSALNKNLPEIHIDLTFKQGRLQFRPPFEEVRARYFREMKRFISIPNQFKGVSAQGEELIFNVMIDRNASGFLTIFSKAEDLFSRLQAVQHKFKEWVVLGQVDLEKLVEKHLSSVQDWERNFKALKARGKESERLPSQEKVDCITVNCEPVKAVIDDLIQRLFDMLLLSLRKSIQGHTQAIDSFVSESMEALSTRPESMEEIGAANGKHSQIFARKPEILPQFQCAEEKNRLLRAVAGAGMDSLSSLRAKWDKLELVMESHQLMIKEQMEVMRTNAAGHISAYRADLERFKARWDQLKPKDEMLETGDHAALLVCLQTIREKQQEFQELELVRSKLLEDCTCFDLDVPDFSLAEETKRDMEEVSQMWGLYEEWQQGFTEKAQEDWITFRSKTYVFEEFLFMWQDRLRKLEQPTAMSVKLQGEVDKYKNMVPVLKYVRGEHLSQDHWLDMFRLLGLPRGTTLERLTFNDLLGVANTITEKALELKVSTDRLMKGHASKETRNVDL
;
A
#
# COMPACT_ATOMS: atom_id res chain seq x y z
N MET A 1 -5.32 -36.90 73.61
CA MET A 1 -4.91 -37.33 72.27
C MET A 1 -5.32 -36.21 71.32
N PRO A 2 -4.39 -35.43 70.76
CA PRO A 2 -4.69 -34.12 70.17
C PRO A 2 -5.19 -34.27 68.73
N HIS A 3 -6.40 -33.78 68.48
CA HIS A 3 -6.96 -33.56 67.15
C HIS A 3 -6.63 -32.13 66.70
N SER A 4 -5.94 -31.98 65.57
CA SER A 4 -6.31 -31.09 64.46
C SER A 4 -5.20 -31.13 63.41
N SER A 5 -5.22 -32.16 62.56
CA SER A 5 -4.58 -32.10 61.25
C SER A 5 -5.12 -30.89 60.50
N HIS A 6 -4.22 -30.09 59.92
CA HIS A 6 -4.56 -28.93 59.11
C HIS A 6 -5.51 -29.31 57.97
N ASP A 7 -6.80 -28.99 58.10
CA ASP A 7 -7.81 -29.21 57.06
C ASP A 7 -7.47 -28.37 55.82
N ALA A 8 -7.04 -29.02 54.74
CA ALA A 8 -6.61 -28.36 53.51
C ALA A 8 -7.74 -27.54 52.88
N ARG A 9 -9.00 -27.95 53.07
CA ARG A 9 -10.19 -27.27 52.54
C ARG A 9 -10.37 -25.90 53.20
N LYS A 10 -10.22 -25.85 54.53
CA LYS A 10 -10.28 -24.60 55.32
C LYS A 10 -9.10 -23.69 54.99
N GLN A 11 -7.91 -24.26 54.84
CA GLN A 11 -6.73 -23.49 54.43
C GLN A 11 -6.92 -22.83 53.07
N PHE A 12 -7.51 -23.51 52.09
CA PHE A 12 -7.77 -22.94 50.77
C PHE A 12 -8.68 -21.70 50.83
N ILE A 13 -9.82 -21.80 51.52
CA ILE A 13 -10.79 -20.68 51.63
C ILE A 13 -10.17 -19.51 52.39
N LEU A 14 -9.49 -19.77 53.51
CA LEU A 14 -8.87 -18.74 54.34
C LEU A 14 -7.64 -18.11 53.65
N ALA A 15 -6.81 -18.88 52.95
CA ALA A 15 -5.67 -18.35 52.19
C ALA A 15 -6.14 -17.48 51.00
N THR A 16 -7.17 -17.92 50.28
CA THR A 16 -7.77 -17.15 49.17
C THR A 16 -8.35 -15.83 49.68
N THR A 17 -9.06 -15.89 50.80
CA THR A 17 -9.60 -14.70 51.48
C THR A 17 -8.48 -13.77 51.94
N GLY A 18 -7.44 -14.31 52.58
CA GLY A 18 -6.32 -13.54 53.10
C GLY A 18 -5.51 -12.84 52.00
N ASN A 19 -5.32 -13.52 50.86
CA ASN A 19 -4.68 -12.96 49.68
C ASN A 19 -5.53 -11.84 49.05
N PHE A 20 -6.86 -12.00 48.97
CA PHE A 20 -7.75 -11.00 48.39
C PHE A 20 -7.81 -9.71 49.23
N TYR A 21 -7.87 -9.81 50.55
CA TYR A 21 -7.95 -8.65 51.45
C TYR A 21 -6.59 -8.13 51.93
N GLY A 22 -5.50 -8.85 51.68
CA GLY A 22 -4.16 -8.52 52.16
C GLY A 22 -3.99 -8.65 53.68
N ILE A 23 -4.83 -9.46 54.34
CA ILE A 23 -4.87 -9.64 55.80
C ILE A 23 -4.65 -11.12 56.11
N LYS A 24 -3.85 -11.42 57.14
CA LYS A 24 -3.75 -12.79 57.65
C LYS A 24 -5.04 -13.14 58.42
N PRO A 25 -5.81 -14.17 57.99
CA PRO A 25 -7.02 -14.55 58.69
C PRO A 25 -6.71 -14.99 60.12
N SER A 26 -7.55 -14.58 61.07
CA SER A 26 -7.41 -14.97 62.48
C SER A 26 -7.67 -16.48 62.65
N SER A 27 -6.98 -17.11 63.60
CA SER A 27 -7.17 -18.54 63.89
C SER A 27 -8.61 -18.87 64.30
N SER A 28 -9.33 -17.90 64.87
CA SER A 28 -10.75 -17.99 65.25
C SER A 28 -11.71 -18.26 64.08
N LEU A 29 -11.33 -17.95 62.84
CA LEU A 29 -12.16 -18.19 61.66
C LEU A 29 -12.11 -19.65 61.18
N THR A 30 -11.08 -20.40 61.58
CA THR A 30 -10.91 -21.83 61.25
C THR A 30 -12.00 -22.71 61.88
N ASP A 31 -12.55 -22.27 63.01
CA ASP A 31 -13.59 -22.95 63.78
C ASP A 31 -14.97 -22.30 63.64
N SER A 32 -15.12 -21.36 62.70
CA SER A 32 -16.40 -20.68 62.45
C SER A 32 -17.49 -21.67 62.03
N GLN A 33 -18.71 -21.46 62.55
CA GLN A 33 -19.85 -22.32 62.28
C GLN A 33 -20.26 -22.25 60.80
N GLU A 34 -20.11 -21.07 60.21
CA GLU A 34 -20.43 -20.73 58.83
C GLU A 34 -19.51 -21.48 57.84
N LEU A 35 -18.19 -21.48 58.10
CA LEU A 35 -17.24 -22.22 57.28
C LEU A 35 -17.44 -23.74 57.36
N ASN A 36 -17.68 -24.26 58.56
CA ASN A 36 -17.95 -25.69 58.75
C ASN A 36 -19.27 -26.10 58.08
N SER A 37 -20.32 -25.29 58.23
CA SER A 37 -21.61 -25.54 57.57
C SER A 37 -21.46 -25.52 56.04
N PHE A 38 -20.72 -24.56 55.50
CA PHE A 38 -20.44 -24.53 54.06
C PHE A 38 -19.62 -25.74 53.58
N LEU A 39 -18.64 -26.23 54.33
CA LEU A 39 -17.85 -27.39 53.90
C LEU A 39 -18.62 -28.71 54.02
N ASP A 40 -19.37 -28.88 55.12
CA ASP A 40 -19.91 -30.18 55.52
C ASP A 40 -21.42 -30.36 55.20
N ASP A 41 -22.19 -29.27 55.01
CA ASP A 41 -23.60 -29.36 54.57
C ASP A 41 -23.71 -29.28 53.04
N GLY A 42 -24.27 -30.34 52.43
CA GLY A 42 -24.54 -30.38 50.99
C GLY A 42 -25.62 -29.40 50.52
N ASN A 43 -26.44 -28.86 51.44
CA ASN A 43 -27.49 -27.88 51.14
C ASN A 43 -27.01 -26.43 51.28
N GLU A 44 -25.84 -26.20 51.88
CA GLU A 44 -25.23 -24.88 51.99
C GLU A 44 -24.35 -24.61 50.76
N PHE A 45 -24.89 -23.85 49.82
CA PHE A 45 -24.27 -23.61 48.51
C PHE A 45 -23.39 -22.38 48.46
N VAL A 46 -23.47 -21.46 49.43
CA VAL A 46 -22.81 -20.15 49.34
C VAL A 46 -22.11 -19.82 50.66
N LEU A 47 -20.90 -19.27 50.56
CA LEU A 47 -20.16 -18.67 51.65
C LEU A 47 -19.65 -17.31 51.21
N SER A 48 -20.12 -16.25 51.84
CA SER A 48 -19.66 -14.88 51.62
C SER A 48 -18.66 -14.47 52.69
N VAL A 49 -17.66 -13.71 52.28
CA VAL A 49 -16.61 -13.18 53.14
C VAL A 49 -16.49 -11.68 52.93
N SER A 50 -16.74 -10.92 54.00
CA SER A 50 -16.65 -9.45 54.00
C SER A 50 -15.60 -8.97 55.01
N ARG A 51 -15.08 -7.75 54.80
CA ARG A 51 -14.14 -7.10 55.73
C ARG A 51 -14.85 -5.96 56.45
N ARG A 52 -14.98 -6.05 57.77
CA ARG A 52 -15.45 -4.94 58.64
C ARG A 52 -14.39 -4.62 59.66
N ASN A 53 -14.02 -3.34 59.81
CA ASN A 53 -13.07 -2.87 60.83
C ASN A 53 -11.76 -3.70 60.95
N ASN A 54 -11.16 -4.08 59.81
CA ASN A 54 -9.95 -4.92 59.74
C ASN A 54 -10.11 -6.39 60.16
N GLU A 55 -11.32 -6.84 60.48
CA GLU A 55 -11.63 -8.25 60.72
C GLU A 55 -12.43 -8.84 59.56
N LEU A 56 -12.25 -10.14 59.32
CA LEU A 56 -12.94 -10.90 58.28
C LEU A 56 -14.19 -11.55 58.89
N HIS A 57 -15.34 -11.38 58.25
CA HIS A 57 -16.60 -11.99 58.66
C HIS A 57 -17.08 -12.96 57.59
N LEU A 58 -17.44 -14.17 58.02
CA LEU A 58 -17.98 -15.25 57.20
C LEU A 58 -19.51 -15.32 57.39
N SER A 59 -20.25 -15.50 56.30
CA SER A 59 -21.71 -15.67 56.33
C SER A 59 -22.18 -16.56 55.20
N ASN A 60 -23.09 -17.50 55.51
CA ASN A 60 -23.73 -18.39 54.52
C ASN A 60 -24.81 -17.68 53.68
N LYS A 61 -25.06 -16.39 53.93
CA LYS A 61 -25.99 -15.56 53.16
C LYS A 61 -25.27 -14.38 52.55
N ILE A 62 -25.66 -14.03 51.33
CA ILE A 62 -25.20 -12.81 50.69
C ILE A 62 -26.00 -11.64 51.27
N GLU A 63 -25.41 -10.94 52.23
CA GLU A 63 -25.96 -9.68 52.76
C GLU A 63 -25.33 -8.50 52.01
N ALA A 64 -26.14 -7.74 51.27
CA ALA A 64 -25.72 -6.45 50.73
C ALA A 64 -25.79 -5.42 51.86
N SER A 65 -24.71 -5.24 52.63
CA SER A 65 -24.58 -4.11 53.55
C SER A 65 -24.72 -2.81 52.75
N GLY A 66 -25.59 -1.91 53.19
CA GLY A 66 -25.85 -0.62 52.53
C GLY A 66 -24.69 0.40 52.62
N ASP A 67 -23.48 -0.04 52.96
CA ASP A 67 -22.29 0.80 53.08
C ASP A 67 -21.47 0.70 51.79
N SER A 68 -21.36 1.82 51.07
CA SER A 68 -20.99 1.90 49.65
C SER A 68 -19.49 1.72 49.38
N GLY A 69 -18.85 0.68 49.95
CA GLY A 69 -17.42 0.43 49.75
C GLY A 69 -16.89 -0.93 50.18
N GLU A 70 -17.72 -1.84 50.69
CA GLU A 70 -17.26 -3.17 51.10
C GLU A 70 -17.04 -4.07 49.88
N LYS A 71 -15.81 -4.56 49.71
CA LYS A 71 -15.51 -5.68 48.80
C LYS A 71 -16.02 -6.95 49.48
N VAL A 72 -16.68 -7.83 48.73
CA VAL A 72 -17.18 -9.12 49.22
C VAL A 72 -16.63 -10.23 48.33
N LEU A 73 -16.15 -11.30 48.94
CA LEU A 73 -15.69 -12.50 48.24
C LEU A 73 -16.72 -13.61 48.47
N VAL A 74 -17.26 -14.18 47.41
CA VAL A 74 -18.29 -15.21 47.48
C VAL A 74 -17.75 -16.52 46.92
N PHE A 75 -17.82 -17.57 47.72
CA PHE A 75 -17.59 -18.95 47.33
C PHE A 75 -18.95 -19.60 47.11
N PHE A 76 -19.11 -20.34 46.02
CA PHE A 76 -20.32 -21.13 45.81
C PHE A 76 -20.03 -22.51 45.22
N LYS A 77 -20.89 -23.48 45.56
CA LYS A 77 -20.80 -24.86 45.09
C LYS A 77 -21.54 -25.05 43.77
N LEU A 78 -20.99 -25.86 42.88
CA LEU A 78 -21.63 -26.20 41.60
C LEU A 78 -22.69 -27.30 41.73
N HIS A 79 -22.57 -28.17 42.74
CA HIS A 79 -23.46 -29.30 42.98
C HIS A 79 -23.71 -29.45 44.50
N PRO A 80 -24.84 -30.05 44.92
CA PRO A 80 -25.13 -30.34 46.34
C PRO A 80 -24.22 -31.45 46.87
N THR A 81 -23.00 -31.09 47.28
CA THR A 81 -22.00 -32.04 47.76
C THR A 81 -21.22 -31.50 48.96
N VAL A 82 -20.79 -32.43 49.82
CA VAL A 82 -19.80 -32.17 50.86
C VAL A 82 -18.45 -31.90 50.19
N ILE A 83 -17.73 -30.87 50.63
CA ILE A 83 -16.43 -30.54 50.07
C ILE A 83 -15.38 -31.42 50.73
N THR A 84 -14.61 -32.17 49.94
CA THR A 84 -13.49 -33.02 50.38
C THR A 84 -12.18 -32.49 49.81
N GLU A 85 -11.04 -33.00 50.30
CA GLU A 85 -9.71 -32.61 49.78
C GLU A 85 -9.53 -32.93 48.28
N ASP A 86 -10.27 -33.90 47.74
CA ASP A 86 -10.18 -34.28 46.32
C ASP A 86 -11.09 -33.46 45.41
N ASN A 87 -12.20 -32.92 45.93
CA ASN A 87 -13.26 -32.33 45.09
C ASN A 87 -13.31 -30.79 45.10
N PHE A 88 -12.61 -30.13 46.02
CA PHE A 88 -12.83 -28.70 46.28
C PHE A 88 -12.45 -27.80 45.10
N HIS A 89 -11.42 -28.15 44.32
CA HIS A 89 -11.01 -27.40 43.14
C HIS A 89 -11.99 -27.51 41.95
N GLN A 90 -12.77 -28.60 41.87
CA GLN A 90 -13.74 -28.81 40.79
C GLN A 90 -15.15 -28.38 41.20
N SER A 91 -15.43 -28.34 42.50
CA SER A 91 -16.78 -28.12 43.03
C SER A 91 -17.02 -26.69 43.52
N LEU A 92 -15.96 -25.90 43.76
CA LEU A 92 -16.05 -24.52 44.25
C LEU A 92 -15.71 -23.50 43.15
N LEU A 93 -16.54 -22.48 43.04
CA LEU A 93 -16.26 -21.28 42.25
C LEU A 93 -16.12 -20.07 43.18
N VAL A 94 -15.18 -19.19 42.84
CA VAL A 94 -14.90 -17.97 43.60
C VAL A 94 -15.27 -16.76 42.75
N SER A 95 -16.11 -15.87 43.29
CA SER A 95 -16.49 -14.62 42.64
C SER A 95 -16.29 -13.45 43.59
N SER A 96 -15.63 -12.39 43.12
CA SER A 96 -15.49 -11.15 43.86
C SER A 96 -16.57 -10.16 43.45
N MET A 97 -17.26 -9.57 44.43
CA MET A 97 -18.22 -8.50 44.26
C MET A 97 -17.62 -7.17 44.76
N LEU A 98 -17.69 -6.13 43.92
CA LEU A 98 -17.15 -4.79 44.22
C LEU A 98 -18.32 -3.79 44.28
N GLU A 99 -18.49 -3.12 45.42
CA GLU A 99 -19.37 -1.96 45.67
C GLU A 99 -20.88 -2.17 45.44
N SER A 100 -21.29 -2.61 44.24
CA SER A 100 -22.68 -2.84 43.83
C SER A 100 -22.83 -4.20 43.12
N PRO A 101 -23.82 -5.03 43.51
CA PRO A 101 -24.16 -6.26 42.80
C PRO A 101 -24.50 -6.02 41.32
N ILE A 102 -25.13 -4.89 41.01
CA ILE A 102 -25.57 -4.55 39.65
C ILE A 102 -24.37 -4.20 38.78
N ASN A 103 -23.41 -3.42 39.30
CA ASN A 103 -22.18 -3.10 38.57
C ASN A 103 -21.32 -4.36 38.38
N THR A 104 -21.19 -5.20 39.40
CA THR A 104 -20.45 -6.47 39.30
C THR A 104 -21.08 -7.38 38.24
N LEU A 105 -22.41 -7.52 38.24
CA LEU A 105 -23.13 -8.32 37.25
C LEU A 105 -22.96 -7.75 35.84
N TYR A 106 -23.12 -6.43 35.67
CA TYR A 106 -22.93 -5.76 34.39
C TYR A 106 -21.51 -5.97 33.85
N GLN A 107 -20.48 -5.81 34.67
CA GLN A 107 -19.09 -6.02 34.23
C GLN A 107 -18.81 -7.50 33.94
N ALA A 108 -19.33 -8.43 34.74
CA ALA A 108 -19.18 -9.86 34.48
C ALA A 108 -19.85 -10.26 33.14
N VAL A 109 -21.06 -9.77 32.88
CA VAL A 109 -21.76 -10.00 31.62
C VAL A 109 -21.01 -9.36 30.46
N LYS A 110 -20.69 -8.06 30.54
CA LYS A 110 -20.06 -7.30 29.44
C LYS A 110 -18.63 -7.75 29.12
N GLN A 111 -17.82 -8.08 30.13
CA GLN A 111 -16.39 -8.37 29.95
C GLN A 111 -16.07 -9.86 29.79
N VAL A 112 -16.88 -10.74 30.40
CA VAL A 112 -16.60 -12.19 30.42
C VAL A 112 -17.61 -12.95 29.57
N PHE A 113 -18.90 -12.88 29.91
CA PHE A 113 -19.89 -13.78 29.30
C PHE A 113 -20.31 -13.36 27.88
N ALA A 114 -20.56 -12.08 27.63
CA ALA A 114 -20.99 -11.60 26.30
C ALA A 114 -19.90 -11.81 25.23
N PRO A 115 -18.60 -11.51 25.45
CA PRO A 115 -17.56 -11.84 24.48
C PRO A 115 -17.42 -13.35 24.23
N VAL A 116 -17.45 -14.17 25.28
CA VAL A 116 -17.30 -15.63 25.16
C VAL A 116 -18.49 -16.26 24.45
N LEU A 117 -19.72 -15.81 24.72
CA LEU A 117 -20.92 -16.42 24.15
C LEU A 117 -21.31 -15.83 22.79
N LEU A 118 -20.98 -14.56 22.50
CA LEU A 118 -21.42 -13.85 21.29
C LEU A 118 -20.31 -13.66 20.23
N LYS A 119 -19.03 -13.61 20.63
CA LYS A 119 -17.90 -13.35 19.71
C LYS A 119 -17.08 -14.60 19.38
N ASP A 120 -16.97 -15.55 20.31
CA ASP A 120 -16.28 -16.83 20.05
C ASP A 120 -17.10 -17.69 19.07
N GLU A 121 -16.52 -18.08 17.93
CA GLU A 121 -17.24 -18.80 16.88
C GLU A 121 -17.79 -20.16 17.34
N ARG A 122 -17.10 -20.83 18.26
CA ARG A 122 -17.49 -22.15 18.77
C ARG A 122 -18.72 -22.07 19.66
N TRP A 123 -18.74 -21.07 20.55
CA TRP A 123 -19.87 -20.89 21.46
C TRP A 123 -21.03 -20.16 20.80
N ARG A 124 -20.76 -19.20 19.90
CA ARG A 124 -21.80 -18.51 19.12
C ARG A 124 -22.63 -19.45 18.25
N SER A 125 -22.02 -20.51 17.71
CA SER A 125 -22.74 -21.52 16.92
C SER A 125 -23.54 -22.50 17.78
N ALA A 126 -23.13 -22.71 19.03
CA ALA A 126 -23.82 -23.57 20.00
C ALA A 126 -24.86 -22.81 20.87
N PHE A 127 -24.78 -21.48 20.90
CA PHE A 127 -25.63 -20.61 21.72
C PHE A 127 -26.90 -20.21 20.96
N ASP A 128 -28.06 -20.37 21.61
CA ASP A 128 -29.35 -20.06 20.99
C ASP A 128 -29.46 -18.56 20.67
N PRO A 129 -29.85 -18.17 19.44
CA PRO A 129 -30.00 -16.77 19.05
C PRO A 129 -30.96 -15.96 19.94
N LYS A 130 -32.05 -16.55 20.46
CA LYS A 130 -32.96 -15.86 21.38
C LYS A 130 -32.31 -15.61 22.74
N LEU A 131 -31.44 -16.50 23.20
CA LEU A 131 -30.65 -16.27 24.41
C LEU A 131 -29.56 -15.22 24.17
N ALA A 132 -29.03 -15.11 22.94
CA ALA A 132 -28.13 -14.03 22.55
C ALA A 132 -28.82 -12.67 22.56
N ASP A 133 -30.06 -12.59 22.07
CA ASP A 133 -30.88 -11.38 22.12
C ASP A 133 -31.18 -11.01 23.58
N LEU A 134 -31.62 -11.96 24.40
CA LEU A 134 -31.89 -11.74 25.84
C LEU A 134 -30.65 -11.33 26.63
N LEU A 135 -29.48 -11.90 26.32
CA LEU A 135 -28.21 -11.51 26.93
C LEU A 135 -27.84 -10.07 26.56
N SER A 136 -28.09 -9.68 25.31
CA SER A 136 -27.86 -8.31 24.83
C SER A 136 -28.84 -7.33 25.47
N GLU A 137 -30.11 -7.69 25.59
CA GLU A 137 -31.13 -6.90 26.32
C GLU A 137 -30.78 -6.77 27.81
N LEU A 138 -30.30 -7.85 28.44
CA LEU A 138 -29.85 -7.82 29.82
C LEU A 138 -28.63 -6.91 30.00
N GLU A 139 -27.65 -6.96 29.10
CA GLU A 139 -26.50 -6.04 29.11
C GLU A 139 -26.96 -4.58 28.96
N LEU A 140 -27.86 -4.29 28.03
CA LEU A 140 -28.41 -2.95 27.81
C LEU A 140 -29.19 -2.43 29.04
N GLY A 141 -30.04 -3.27 29.60
CA GLY A 141 -30.84 -2.96 30.79
C GLY A 141 -29.96 -2.73 32.03
N LEU A 142 -29.01 -3.63 32.29
CA LEU A 142 -28.04 -3.46 33.39
C LEU A 142 -27.16 -2.22 33.16
N GLY A 143 -26.74 -1.96 31.92
CA GLY A 143 -25.96 -0.78 31.55
C GLY A 143 -26.71 0.52 31.81
N SER A 144 -28.00 0.59 31.48
CA SER A 144 -28.84 1.77 31.76
C SER A 144 -28.95 2.04 33.26
N VAL A 145 -29.12 0.98 34.04
CA VAL A 145 -29.18 1.05 35.50
C VAL A 145 -27.83 1.46 36.10
N VAL A 146 -26.69 0.95 35.61
CA VAL A 146 -25.34 1.34 36.08
C VAL A 146 -25.02 2.79 35.74
N ARG A 147 -25.41 3.29 34.56
CA ARG A 147 -25.24 4.70 34.18
C ARG A 147 -26.08 5.66 35.05
N GLN A 148 -27.18 5.15 35.64
CA GLN A 148 -28.09 5.93 36.49
C GLN A 148 -27.84 5.72 38.01
N LEU A 149 -27.22 4.61 38.42
CA LEU A 149 -26.93 4.28 39.81
C LEU A 149 -25.62 4.92 40.25
N GLY A 150 -25.72 6.21 40.51
CA GLY A 150 -24.82 6.93 41.38
C GLY A 150 -25.53 7.30 42.68
N GLY A 151 -25.30 6.53 43.75
CA GLY A 151 -25.71 6.84 45.12
C GLY A 151 -27.19 6.62 45.48
N GLN A 152 -27.54 5.42 45.95
CA GLN A 152 -28.67 5.32 46.89
C GLN A 152 -28.26 5.97 48.21
N SER A 153 -28.82 7.13 48.53
CA SER A 153 -29.11 7.44 49.93
C SER A 153 -30.59 7.72 50.07
N SER A 154 -31.18 7.04 51.04
CA SER A 154 -32.56 7.15 51.44
C SER A 154 -32.90 8.61 51.73
N SER A 155 -33.71 9.26 50.89
CA SER A 155 -34.82 10.15 51.25
C SER A 155 -35.33 10.85 50.00
N LYS A 156 -36.59 11.28 50.04
CA LYS A 156 -37.32 11.99 48.97
C LYS A 156 -36.76 13.39 48.65
N LYS A 157 -35.47 13.54 48.32
CA LYS A 157 -34.87 14.76 47.76
C LYS A 157 -33.91 14.43 46.62
N GLY A 158 -34.29 14.89 45.42
CA GLY A 158 -33.51 15.02 44.17
C GLY A 158 -32.24 14.20 43.98
N ARG A 159 -32.28 13.27 43.00
CA ARG A 159 -31.08 12.70 42.34
C ARG A 159 -30.19 13.87 41.87
N LYS A 160 -28.92 13.89 42.23
CA LYS A 160 -27.97 14.90 41.73
C LYS A 160 -27.38 14.40 40.41
N GLU A 161 -27.43 15.22 39.36
CA GLU A 161 -26.82 14.95 38.03
C GLU A 161 -25.28 14.86 38.06
N GLU A 162 -24.68 15.13 39.22
CA GLU A 162 -23.23 15.15 39.47
C GLU A 162 -22.60 13.77 39.70
N ASP A 163 -23.39 12.70 39.79
CA ASP A 163 -22.85 11.35 39.98
C ASP A 163 -22.57 10.67 38.62
N VAL A 164 -21.29 10.60 38.28
CA VAL A 164 -20.79 10.25 36.92
C VAL A 164 -19.95 8.95 36.95
N LEU A 165 -19.97 8.21 38.06
CA LEU A 165 -19.10 7.03 38.26
C LEU A 165 -19.41 5.88 37.31
N GLY A 166 -20.66 5.75 36.85
CA GLY A 166 -21.09 4.74 35.87
C GLY A 166 -20.67 5.03 34.42
N ILE A 167 -20.05 6.18 34.13
CA ILE A 167 -19.70 6.61 32.77
C ILE A 167 -18.21 6.37 32.51
N LEU A 168 -17.94 5.37 31.66
CA LEU A 168 -16.60 4.87 31.37
C LEU A 168 -16.19 5.09 29.92
N THR A 169 -17.14 5.30 29.01
CA THR A 169 -16.92 5.56 27.59
C THR A 169 -17.80 6.72 27.10
N PRO A 170 -17.43 7.43 26.01
CA PRO A 170 -18.26 8.51 25.47
C PRO A 170 -19.66 8.02 25.09
N SER A 171 -19.75 6.80 24.57
CA SER A 171 -21.02 6.13 24.27
C SER A 171 -21.91 5.95 25.50
N ASP A 172 -21.34 5.74 26.69
CA ASP A 172 -22.12 5.67 27.93
C ASP A 172 -22.75 7.03 28.27
N GLU A 173 -22.04 8.14 28.03
CA GLU A 173 -22.57 9.49 28.23
C GLU A 173 -23.71 9.79 27.25
N PHE A 174 -23.53 9.48 25.97
CA PHE A 174 -24.54 9.72 24.95
C PHE A 174 -25.79 8.87 25.20
N GLN A 175 -25.60 7.62 25.62
CA GLN A 175 -26.72 6.73 25.94
C GLN A 175 -27.44 7.15 27.23
N TYR A 176 -26.74 7.75 28.21
CA TYR A 176 -27.39 8.31 29.39
C TYR A 176 -28.43 9.39 29.02
N TRP A 177 -28.06 10.34 28.13
CA TRP A 177 -28.98 11.40 27.72
C TRP A 177 -30.14 10.87 26.87
N ALA A 178 -29.89 9.86 26.02
CA ALA A 178 -30.93 9.16 25.28
C ALA A 178 -31.92 8.46 26.24
N ASP A 179 -31.41 7.66 27.19
CA ASP A 179 -32.21 6.97 28.21
C ASP A 179 -33.01 7.96 29.05
N LEU A 180 -32.43 9.12 29.42
CA LEU A 180 -33.10 10.17 30.19
C LEU A 180 -34.20 10.87 29.37
N SER A 181 -34.02 11.04 28.06
CA SER A 181 -35.05 11.61 27.19
C SER A 181 -36.31 10.72 27.12
N GLU A 182 -36.14 9.40 27.19
CA GLU A 182 -37.25 8.44 27.13
C GLU A 182 -37.89 8.22 28.51
N SER A 183 -37.07 8.12 29.57
CA SER A 183 -37.50 7.72 30.92
C SER A 183 -37.89 8.87 31.84
N ALA A 184 -37.55 10.13 31.54
CA ALA A 184 -37.84 11.26 32.43
C ALA A 184 -39.35 11.53 32.56
N GLU A 185 -39.82 11.64 33.82
CA GLU A 185 -41.22 11.97 34.14
C GLU A 185 -41.56 13.45 33.90
N LYS A 186 -40.58 14.36 33.98
CA LYS A 186 -40.76 15.81 33.79
C LYS A 186 -40.48 16.21 32.34
N ASN A 187 -41.42 16.92 31.70
CA ASN A 187 -41.28 17.34 30.30
C ASN A 187 -40.07 18.26 30.06
N SER A 188 -39.75 19.16 31.00
CA SER A 188 -38.57 20.04 30.88
C SER A 188 -37.23 19.28 30.89
N VAL A 189 -37.14 18.20 31.67
CA VAL A 189 -35.94 17.34 31.72
C VAL A 189 -35.85 16.49 30.45
N ARG A 190 -37.00 16.03 29.93
CA ARG A 190 -37.09 15.30 28.67
C ARG A 190 -36.64 16.15 27.47
N GLU A 191 -37.13 17.39 27.37
CA GLU A 191 -36.75 18.32 26.30
C GLU A 191 -35.25 18.70 26.37
N ARG A 192 -34.73 18.94 27.59
CA ARG A 192 -33.29 19.17 27.82
C ARG A 192 -32.43 17.95 27.44
N ALA A 193 -32.83 16.75 27.85
CA ALA A 193 -32.11 15.52 27.52
C ALA A 193 -32.14 15.23 26.02
N LYS A 194 -33.28 15.49 25.36
CA LYS A 194 -33.40 15.40 23.90
C LYS A 194 -32.49 16.41 23.20
N TYR A 195 -32.46 17.66 23.66
CA TYR A 195 -31.56 18.68 23.12
C TYR A 195 -30.09 18.24 23.17
N PHE A 196 -29.61 17.73 24.30
CA PHE A 196 -28.24 17.22 24.41
C PHE A 196 -28.01 15.97 23.55
N THR A 197 -28.99 15.09 23.44
CA THR A 197 -28.92 13.91 22.56
C THR A 197 -28.75 14.34 21.10
N ASP A 198 -29.52 15.33 20.64
CA ASP A 198 -29.45 15.85 19.27
C ASP A 198 -28.08 16.50 18.99
N HIS A 199 -27.48 17.19 19.97
CA HIS A 199 -26.14 17.79 19.83
C HIS A 199 -25.03 16.75 19.84
N PHE A 200 -25.17 15.64 20.58
CA PHE A 200 -24.17 14.57 20.61
C PHE A 200 -24.29 13.57 19.46
N GLU A 201 -25.40 13.55 18.74
CA GLU A 201 -25.64 12.60 17.63
C GLU A 201 -24.54 12.61 16.54
N PRO A 202 -23.99 13.76 16.10
CA PRO A 202 -22.91 13.80 15.11
C PRO A 202 -21.67 12.99 15.54
N ILE A 203 -21.24 13.15 16.79
CA ILE A 203 -20.04 12.47 17.32
C ILE A 203 -20.35 11.05 17.81
N LYS A 204 -21.60 10.75 18.20
CA LYS A 204 -22.01 9.43 18.71
C LYS A 204 -21.72 8.31 17.71
N LYS A 205 -22.08 8.52 16.44
CA LYS A 205 -21.85 7.53 15.37
C LYS A 205 -20.36 7.22 15.21
N GLU A 206 -19.51 8.24 15.27
CA GLU A 206 -18.08 8.12 15.09
C GLU A 206 -17.40 7.44 16.29
N PHE A 207 -17.77 7.77 17.52
CA PHE A 207 -17.27 7.09 18.72
C PHE A 207 -17.73 5.63 18.83
N CYS A 208 -18.96 5.29 18.39
CA CYS A 208 -19.42 3.90 18.34
C CYS A 208 -18.65 3.06 17.29
N GLY A 209 -18.22 3.68 16.19
CA GLY A 209 -17.43 3.08 15.11
C GLY A 209 -15.93 3.33 15.19
N LEU A 210 -15.40 3.82 16.33
CA LEU A 210 -14.06 4.41 16.44
C LEU A 210 -12.94 3.48 15.93
N ASP A 211 -13.05 2.17 16.19
CA ASP A 211 -12.07 1.18 15.74
C ASP A 211 -11.92 1.09 14.20
N GLY A 212 -12.99 1.39 13.46
CA GLY A 212 -13.03 1.36 11.99
C GLY A 212 -12.45 2.59 11.32
N LEU A 213 -12.27 3.70 12.05
CA LEU A 213 -11.81 4.97 11.50
C LEU A 213 -10.30 4.96 11.18
N SER A 214 -9.91 5.79 10.21
CA SER A 214 -8.49 6.07 9.95
C SER A 214 -7.94 7.08 10.96
N MET A 215 -6.61 7.18 11.07
CA MET A 215 -5.97 8.18 11.95
C MET A 215 -6.29 9.61 11.51
N SER A 216 -6.54 9.86 10.22
CA SER A 216 -6.92 11.18 9.72
C SER A 216 -8.34 11.54 10.13
N ASP A 217 -9.29 10.61 9.98
CA ASP A 217 -10.69 10.85 10.33
C ASP A 217 -10.83 11.16 11.84
N VAL A 218 -9.98 10.56 12.68
CA VAL A 218 -9.99 10.84 14.12
C VAL A 218 -9.44 12.23 14.46
N VAL A 219 -8.57 12.82 13.64
CA VAL A 219 -8.17 14.23 13.81
C VAL A 219 -9.37 15.14 13.58
N ASP A 220 -10.20 14.85 12.58
CA ASP A 220 -11.43 15.61 12.32
C ASP A 220 -12.46 15.41 13.45
N LEU A 221 -12.60 14.18 13.96
CA LEU A 221 -13.44 13.86 15.13
C LEU A 221 -13.00 14.63 16.39
N VAL A 222 -11.71 14.89 16.58
CA VAL A 222 -11.20 15.70 17.72
C VAL A 222 -11.72 17.13 17.64
N GLU A 223 -11.68 17.76 16.47
CA GLU A 223 -12.19 19.12 16.28
C GLU A 223 -13.73 19.14 16.38
N GLN A 224 -14.42 18.18 15.75
CA GLN A 224 -15.88 18.07 15.87
C GLN A 224 -16.33 17.85 17.32
N SER A 225 -15.58 17.04 18.09
CA SER A 225 -15.86 16.82 19.52
C SER A 225 -15.68 18.11 20.31
N LYS A 226 -14.62 18.89 20.03
CA LYS A 226 -14.38 20.18 20.68
C LYS A 226 -15.53 21.16 20.41
N ASP A 227 -15.94 21.30 19.16
CA ASP A 227 -17.04 22.19 18.77
C ASP A 227 -18.36 21.76 19.41
N THR A 228 -18.66 20.45 19.37
CA THR A 228 -19.85 19.88 20.02
C THR A 228 -19.87 20.15 21.52
N LEU A 229 -18.74 19.99 22.21
CA LEU A 229 -18.66 20.31 23.65
C LEU A 229 -18.83 21.81 23.91
N ASP A 230 -18.28 22.69 23.06
CA ASP A 230 -18.46 24.14 23.18
C ASP A 230 -19.93 24.54 23.00
N ASP A 231 -20.63 23.97 22.02
CA ASP A 231 -22.05 24.21 21.77
C ASP A 231 -22.93 23.73 22.94
N VAL A 232 -22.66 22.52 23.46
CA VAL A 232 -23.36 21.96 24.63
C VAL A 232 -23.14 22.83 25.87
N TRP A 233 -21.95 23.39 26.05
CA TRP A 233 -21.69 24.29 27.16
C TRP A 233 -22.39 25.64 26.95
N ARG A 234 -22.21 26.32 25.81
CA ARG A 234 -22.69 27.70 25.60
C ARG A 234 -24.21 27.85 25.47
N GLN A 235 -24.96 26.75 25.39
CA GLN A 235 -26.42 26.79 25.33
C GLN A 235 -27.02 27.54 26.52
N THR A 236 -28.09 28.29 26.25
CA THR A 236 -28.81 29.10 27.26
C THR A 236 -30.29 28.73 27.38
N ASP A 237 -30.78 27.82 26.55
CA ASP A 237 -32.20 27.49 26.42
C ASP A 237 -32.69 26.55 27.53
N TYR A 238 -31.78 25.74 28.10
CA TYR A 238 -32.05 24.79 29.16
C TYR A 238 -31.08 24.94 30.33
N GLU A 239 -31.35 24.25 31.44
CA GLU A 239 -30.43 24.21 32.59
C GLU A 239 -29.00 23.81 32.14
N PRO A 240 -27.95 24.56 32.58
CA PRO A 240 -26.58 24.32 32.13
C PRO A 240 -26.09 22.90 32.32
N TYR A 241 -25.13 22.50 31.49
CA TYR A 241 -24.46 21.21 31.64
C TYR A 241 -23.55 21.24 32.89
N PRO A 242 -23.60 20.25 33.79
CA PRO A 242 -22.80 20.29 35.03
C PRO A 242 -21.29 20.27 34.78
N GLU A 243 -20.54 21.12 35.50
CA GLU A 243 -19.08 21.28 35.36
C GLU A 243 -18.32 19.96 35.62
N THR A 244 -18.67 19.25 36.70
CA THR A 244 -18.06 17.96 37.08
C THR A 244 -18.29 16.87 36.04
N ARG A 245 -19.45 16.90 35.39
CA ARG A 245 -19.81 15.96 34.33
C ARG A 245 -19.09 16.29 33.03
N MET A 246 -18.92 17.57 32.70
CA MET A 246 -18.16 18.00 31.53
C MET A 246 -16.68 17.62 31.66
N LEU A 247 -16.09 17.81 32.84
CA LEU A 247 -14.73 17.34 33.16
C LEU A 247 -14.58 15.84 32.90
N ARG A 248 -15.53 15.05 33.40
CA ARG A 248 -15.51 13.60 33.23
C ARG A 248 -15.67 13.19 31.76
N LEU A 249 -16.55 13.86 31.01
CA LEU A 249 -16.73 13.61 29.57
C LEU A 249 -15.43 13.88 28.80
N MET A 250 -14.74 14.99 29.09
CA MET A 250 -13.43 15.29 28.49
C MET A 250 -12.39 14.20 28.75
N ASP A 251 -12.34 13.68 29.99
CA ASP A 251 -11.41 12.60 30.37
C ASP A 251 -11.76 11.27 29.70
N VAL A 252 -13.06 10.97 29.58
CA VAL A 252 -13.56 9.73 28.98
C VAL A 252 -13.36 9.74 27.46
N VAL A 253 -13.58 10.88 26.80
CA VAL A 253 -13.21 11.07 25.38
C VAL A 253 -11.71 10.93 25.21
N GLY A 254 -10.91 11.60 26.07
CA GLY A 254 -9.45 11.48 26.02
C GLY A 254 -8.96 10.04 26.20
N GLY A 255 -9.58 9.27 27.12
CA GLY A 255 -9.29 7.86 27.31
C GLY A 255 -9.74 6.96 26.15
N ALA A 256 -10.80 7.32 25.43
CA ALA A 256 -11.20 6.61 24.21
C ALA A 256 -10.22 6.86 23.06
N LEU A 257 -9.85 8.12 22.83
CA LEU A 257 -8.84 8.51 21.82
C LEU A 257 -7.47 7.86 22.10
N GLY A 258 -7.03 7.87 23.37
CA GLY A 258 -5.78 7.23 23.78
C GLY A 258 -5.78 5.72 23.50
N ARG A 259 -6.87 5.01 23.85
CA ARG A 259 -7.01 3.58 23.55
C ARG A 259 -7.05 3.28 22.05
N PHE A 260 -7.73 4.11 21.27
CA PHE A 260 -7.75 4.01 19.81
C PHE A 260 -6.34 4.13 19.24
N VAL A 261 -5.58 5.17 19.63
CA VAL A 261 -4.20 5.39 19.21
C VAL A 261 -3.32 4.19 19.58
N GLN A 262 -3.41 3.69 20.81
CA GLN A 262 -2.67 2.52 21.25
C GLN A 262 -2.99 1.28 20.41
N LYS A 263 -4.27 1.04 20.11
CA LYS A 263 -4.71 -0.11 19.32
C LYS A 263 -4.26 -0.02 17.87
N LYS A 264 -4.41 1.14 17.21
CA LYS A 264 -3.95 1.35 15.82
C LYS A 264 -2.44 1.19 15.69
N LEU A 265 -1.66 1.70 16.65
CA LEU A 265 -0.21 1.57 16.63
C LEU A 265 0.28 0.19 17.04
N SER A 266 -0.50 -0.60 17.79
CA SER A 266 -0.10 -1.94 18.23
C SER A 266 0.12 -2.94 17.09
N ALA A 267 -0.46 -2.68 15.91
CA ALA A 267 -0.24 -3.47 14.71
C ALA A 267 1.17 -3.30 14.11
N LEU A 268 1.89 -2.24 14.49
CA LEU A 268 3.20 -1.88 13.95
C LEU A 268 4.31 -2.24 14.94
N LYS A 269 5.41 -2.82 14.43
CA LYS A 269 6.61 -3.03 15.24
C LYS A 269 7.48 -1.76 15.25
N ILE A 270 7.12 -0.82 16.12
CA ILE A 270 7.65 0.56 16.16
C ILE A 270 9.17 0.67 16.07
N PHE A 271 9.92 -0.20 16.75
CA PHE A 271 11.38 -0.17 16.78
C PHE A 271 12.06 -1.05 15.71
N GLN A 272 11.34 -1.98 15.07
CA GLN A 272 11.92 -2.93 14.12
C GLN A 272 11.63 -2.56 12.65
N GLU A 273 10.44 -2.01 12.35
CA GLU A 273 10.07 -1.64 10.99
C GLU A 273 10.85 -0.41 10.49
N PRO A 274 10.97 -0.17 9.17
CA PRO A 274 11.58 1.04 8.64
C PRO A 274 10.84 2.31 9.09
N PHE A 275 11.56 3.33 9.57
CA PHE A 275 10.93 4.51 10.16
C PHE A 275 9.97 5.24 9.22
N VAL A 276 10.23 5.24 7.90
CA VAL A 276 9.36 5.84 6.89
C VAL A 276 7.92 5.33 6.97
N SER A 277 7.72 4.04 7.25
CA SER A 277 6.38 3.41 7.35
C SER A 277 5.64 3.74 8.64
N VAL A 278 6.38 3.98 9.74
CA VAL A 278 5.82 4.21 11.09
C VAL A 278 5.69 5.70 11.41
N ARG A 279 6.51 6.55 10.77
CA ARG A 279 6.66 7.98 11.09
C ARG A 279 5.36 8.76 11.03
N GLU A 280 4.58 8.58 9.96
CA GLU A 280 3.34 9.35 9.78
C GLU A 280 2.31 8.93 10.83
N ASN A 281 2.11 7.62 11.00
CA ASN A 281 1.18 7.08 12.00
C ASN A 281 1.51 7.56 13.42
N LEU A 282 2.79 7.60 13.81
CA LEU A 282 3.21 8.13 15.12
C LEU A 282 2.99 9.64 15.25
N ARG A 283 3.23 10.42 14.19
CA ARG A 283 3.01 11.87 14.22
C ARG A 283 1.53 12.21 14.30
N THR A 284 0.69 11.54 13.52
CA THR A 284 -0.76 11.71 13.59
C THR A 284 -1.29 11.26 14.95
N ALA A 285 -0.76 10.16 15.52
CA ALA A 285 -1.08 9.73 16.88
C ALA A 285 -0.77 10.78 17.95
N VAL A 286 0.42 11.38 17.90
CA VAL A 286 0.80 12.49 18.80
C VAL A 286 -0.15 13.67 18.58
N SER A 287 -0.44 14.03 17.33
CA SER A 287 -1.34 15.13 16.98
C SER A 287 -2.74 14.95 17.57
N ILE A 288 -3.35 13.76 17.43
CA ILE A 288 -4.68 13.45 18.00
C ILE A 288 -4.67 13.70 19.53
N CYS A 289 -3.66 13.16 20.22
CA CYS A 289 -3.55 13.29 21.67
C CYS A 289 -3.33 14.75 22.10
N GLU A 290 -2.40 15.46 21.45
CA GLU A 290 -2.06 16.85 21.77
C GLU A 290 -3.21 17.82 21.46
N GLN A 291 -3.86 17.67 20.30
CA GLN A 291 -4.97 18.53 19.91
C GLN A 291 -6.14 18.42 20.88
N TRP A 292 -6.50 17.21 21.33
CA TRP A 292 -7.57 17.06 22.33
C TRP A 292 -7.20 17.70 23.67
N VAL A 293 -5.95 17.54 24.13
CA VAL A 293 -5.47 18.18 25.35
C VAL A 293 -5.55 19.71 25.20
N ILE A 294 -5.02 20.27 24.11
CA ILE A 294 -5.07 21.71 23.81
C ILE A 294 -6.51 22.22 23.72
N ALA A 295 -7.42 21.45 23.11
CA ALA A 295 -8.82 21.80 23.02
C ALA A 295 -9.48 21.91 24.40
N CYS A 296 -9.31 20.90 25.26
CA CYS A 296 -9.84 20.93 26.64
C CYS A 296 -9.28 22.12 27.44
N GLU A 297 -7.98 22.35 27.30
CA GLU A 297 -7.24 23.43 27.91
C GLU A 297 -7.72 24.82 27.45
N HIS A 298 -8.03 24.97 26.16
CA HIS A 298 -8.54 26.20 25.57
C HIS A 298 -9.99 26.49 25.98
N LEU A 299 -10.86 25.48 25.90
CA LEU A 299 -12.27 25.58 26.28
C LEU A 299 -12.41 25.99 27.75
N THR A 300 -11.79 25.25 28.66
CA THR A 300 -11.87 25.50 30.11
C THR A 300 -11.02 26.67 30.59
N GLY A 301 -9.92 26.98 29.91
CA GLY A 301 -8.97 28.02 30.31
C GLY A 301 -9.28 29.42 29.78
N GLN A 302 -9.91 29.52 28.60
CA GLN A 302 -10.11 30.80 27.91
C GLN A 302 -11.57 31.03 27.52
N VAL A 303 -12.19 30.06 26.84
CA VAL A 303 -13.51 30.24 26.22
C VAL A 303 -14.61 30.31 27.28
N TRP A 304 -14.76 29.26 28.08
CA TRP A 304 -15.85 29.13 29.05
C TRP A 304 -15.68 30.02 30.28
N LYS A 305 -14.44 30.43 30.61
CA LYS A 305 -14.22 31.47 31.65
C LYS A 305 -14.78 32.83 31.26
N ARG A 306 -14.83 33.12 29.95
CA ARG A 306 -15.35 34.39 29.41
C ARG A 306 -16.84 34.31 29.09
N HIS A 307 -17.48 33.15 29.24
CA HIS A 307 -18.91 32.97 29.00
C HIS A 307 -19.72 33.46 30.20
N ILE A 308 -20.39 34.61 30.04
CA ILE A 308 -21.07 35.34 31.13
C ILE A 308 -22.29 34.58 31.72
N PRO A 309 -23.16 33.90 30.94
CA PRO A 309 -24.36 33.24 31.47
C PRO A 309 -24.07 32.18 32.54
N HIS A 310 -23.03 31.37 32.35
CA HIS A 310 -22.54 30.42 33.35
C HIS A 310 -21.03 30.18 33.14
N PRO A 311 -20.17 30.92 33.85
CA PRO A 311 -18.73 30.85 33.64
C PRO A 311 -18.14 29.57 34.24
N TRP A 312 -17.12 29.03 33.58
CA TRP A 312 -16.32 27.93 34.12
C TRP A 312 -15.59 28.37 35.40
N LYS A 313 -15.85 27.69 36.52
CA LYS A 313 -15.26 28.05 37.82
C LYS A 313 -13.94 27.34 38.09
N GLY A 314 -13.75 26.15 37.51
CA GLY A 314 -12.59 25.32 37.68
C GLY A 314 -11.30 25.90 37.08
N ASN A 315 -10.19 25.23 37.41
CA ASN A 315 -8.93 25.47 36.75
C ASN A 315 -8.96 24.96 35.31
N LYS A 316 -7.91 25.32 34.55
CA LYS A 316 -7.66 24.77 33.22
C LYS A 316 -7.58 23.24 33.33
N HIS A 317 -8.44 22.54 32.59
CA HIS A 317 -8.50 21.08 32.60
C HIS A 317 -7.50 20.49 31.61
N CYS A 318 -6.82 19.41 32.02
CA CYS A 318 -5.87 18.68 31.19
C CYS A 318 -6.10 17.18 31.42
N PRO A 319 -6.55 16.41 30.40
CA PRO A 319 -6.65 14.96 30.48
C PRO A 319 -5.27 14.32 30.69
N GLN A 320 -4.89 14.10 31.96
CA GLN A 320 -3.51 13.77 32.35
C GLN A 320 -2.99 12.48 31.72
N SER A 321 -3.84 11.45 31.60
CA SER A 321 -3.48 10.17 30.99
C SER A 321 -3.12 10.32 29.51
N LEU A 322 -3.93 11.06 28.75
CA LEU A 322 -3.70 11.33 27.34
C LEU A 322 -2.47 12.22 27.13
N HIS A 323 -2.29 13.24 27.98
CA HIS A 323 -1.11 14.10 27.96
C HIS A 323 0.19 13.32 28.18
N CYS A 324 0.20 12.44 29.18
CA CYS A 324 1.36 11.57 29.42
C CYS A 324 1.62 10.60 28.28
N LEU A 325 0.57 10.03 27.67
CA LEU A 325 0.69 9.19 26.48
C LEU A 325 1.27 9.98 25.29
N ALA A 326 0.79 11.22 25.06
CA ALA A 326 1.31 12.10 24.02
C ALA A 326 2.81 12.36 24.19
N LYS A 327 3.24 12.70 25.41
CA LYS A 327 4.66 12.87 25.76
C LYS A 327 5.47 11.61 25.46
N ARG A 328 4.98 10.45 25.88
CA ARG A 328 5.63 9.16 25.64
C ARG A 328 5.78 8.87 24.14
N LEU A 329 4.73 9.07 23.36
CA LEU A 329 4.76 8.87 21.91
C LEU A 329 5.71 9.86 21.22
N ASN A 330 5.77 11.12 21.68
CA ASN A 330 6.68 12.12 21.14
C ASN A 330 8.16 11.79 21.46
N GLU A 331 8.45 11.23 22.64
CA GLU A 331 9.76 10.68 22.97
C GLU A 331 10.14 9.55 22.00
N VAL A 332 9.23 8.61 21.75
CA VAL A 332 9.43 7.51 20.77
C VAL A 332 9.72 8.06 19.37
N VAL A 333 8.96 9.06 18.91
CA VAL A 333 9.21 9.74 17.64
C VAL A 333 10.61 10.34 17.62
N THR A 334 11.02 11.00 18.70
CA THR A 334 12.34 11.64 18.80
C THR A 334 13.46 10.60 18.74
N LEU A 335 13.37 9.50 19.50
CA LEU A 335 14.34 8.41 19.48
C LEU A 335 14.53 7.85 18.05
N ARG A 336 13.42 7.62 17.34
CA ARG A 336 13.42 7.10 15.97
C ARG A 336 13.94 8.10 14.95
N VAL A 337 13.57 9.37 15.07
CA VAL A 337 14.09 10.45 14.20
C VAL A 337 15.60 10.59 14.37
N VAL A 338 16.10 10.56 15.60
CA VAL A 338 17.53 10.66 15.90
C VAL A 338 18.29 9.50 15.26
N HIS A 339 17.84 8.27 15.49
CA HIS A 339 18.43 7.07 14.89
C HIS A 339 18.49 7.15 13.35
N GLU A 340 17.38 7.49 12.69
CA GLU A 340 17.31 7.65 11.22
C GLU A 340 18.26 8.75 10.70
N LYS A 341 18.32 9.89 11.39
CA LYS A 341 19.15 11.03 10.99
C LYS A 341 20.63 10.74 11.17
N LEU A 342 21.01 9.97 12.17
CA LEU A 342 22.39 9.52 12.38
C LEU A 342 22.80 8.51 11.30
N LEU A 343 21.93 7.56 10.93
CA LEU A 343 22.16 6.64 9.80
C LEU A 343 22.42 7.39 8.48
N CYS A 344 21.74 8.52 8.24
CA CYS A 344 21.91 9.31 7.02
C CYS A 344 23.24 10.09 6.95
N LEU A 345 23.87 10.40 8.09
CA LEU A 345 25.02 11.31 8.18
C LEU A 345 26.36 10.59 8.46
N LEU A 346 26.30 9.30 8.80
CA LEU A 346 27.49 8.49 9.13
C LEU A 346 27.87 7.56 7.95
N PRO A 347 29.17 7.40 7.66
CA PRO A 347 29.66 6.50 6.61
C PRO A 347 29.54 5.03 7.01
N GLY A 348 29.64 4.14 6.01
CA GLY A 348 29.32 2.71 6.13
C GLY A 348 29.99 1.93 7.27
N GLY A 349 31.20 2.33 7.70
CA GLY A 349 31.94 1.65 8.77
C GLY A 349 31.29 1.79 10.16
N THR A 350 30.54 2.87 10.43
CA THR A 350 29.88 3.12 11.72
C THR A 350 28.43 2.62 11.76
N LEU A 351 27.87 2.19 10.62
CA LEU A 351 26.48 1.73 10.50
C LEU A 351 26.21 0.41 11.24
N GLN A 352 27.23 -0.44 11.41
CA GLN A 352 27.07 -1.72 12.11
C GLN A 352 26.79 -1.54 13.62
N ALA A 353 27.28 -0.45 14.22
CA ALA A 353 26.98 -0.06 15.60
C ALA A 353 25.58 0.55 15.76
N LEU A 354 24.95 0.97 14.65
CA LEU A 354 23.65 1.65 14.61
C LEU A 354 22.53 0.76 14.08
N THR A 355 22.71 -0.56 14.12
CA THR A 355 21.64 -1.52 13.80
C THR A 355 20.49 -1.39 14.80
N SER A 356 19.24 -1.42 14.30
CA SER A 356 18.04 -1.25 15.12
C SER A 356 18.00 -2.20 16.32
N ASP A 357 18.46 -3.44 16.13
CA ASP A 357 18.45 -4.47 17.17
C ASP A 357 19.37 -4.14 18.36
N ARG A 358 20.49 -3.46 18.13
CA ARG A 358 21.44 -3.07 19.18
C ARG A 358 21.05 -1.74 19.83
N VAL A 359 20.64 -0.77 19.02
CA VAL A 359 20.29 0.57 19.48
C VAL A 359 19.02 0.56 20.34
N PHE A 360 18.03 -0.26 19.98
CA PHE A 360 16.76 -0.36 20.70
C PHE A 360 16.70 -1.55 21.69
N GLU A 361 17.79 -2.29 21.89
CA GLU A 361 17.88 -3.38 22.89
C GLU A 361 17.39 -2.96 24.30
N PRO A 362 17.71 -1.74 24.82
CA PRO A 362 17.23 -1.30 26.13
C PRO A 362 15.70 -1.28 26.26
N PHE A 363 14.96 -1.26 25.14
CA PHE A 363 13.50 -1.23 25.11
C PHE A 363 12.86 -2.62 24.89
N SER A 364 13.64 -3.69 24.73
CA SER A 364 13.16 -5.04 24.36
C SER A 364 12.13 -5.64 25.33
N GLY A 365 12.08 -5.20 26.59
CA GLY A 365 11.10 -5.61 27.60
C GLY A 365 10.01 -4.57 27.92
N LEU A 366 9.97 -3.44 27.21
CA LEU A 366 9.05 -2.32 27.48
C LEU A 366 8.11 -2.10 26.30
N ASN A 367 6.82 -1.95 26.58
CA ASN A 367 5.86 -1.58 25.54
C ASN A 367 5.82 -0.04 25.39
N PRO A 368 6.25 0.53 24.25
CA PRO A 368 6.27 1.98 24.04
C PRO A 368 4.89 2.64 24.02
N LEU A 369 3.83 1.87 23.75
CA LEU A 369 2.46 2.38 23.62
C LEU A 369 1.70 2.40 24.94
N GLN A 370 2.10 1.57 25.91
CA GLN A 370 1.40 1.42 27.19
C GLN A 370 2.05 2.30 28.26
N TYR A 371 1.58 3.55 28.35
CA TYR A 371 1.98 4.44 29.43
C TYR A 371 1.33 4.01 30.75
N ASN A 372 2.16 3.75 31.76
CA ASN A 372 1.73 3.59 33.14
C ASN A 372 2.70 4.35 34.06
N PRO A 373 2.22 5.24 34.95
CA PRO A 373 3.07 5.96 35.89
C PRO A 373 3.99 5.06 36.72
N TYR A 374 3.57 3.82 37.01
CA TYR A 374 4.37 2.85 37.77
C TYR A 374 5.59 2.35 36.99
N THR A 375 5.46 2.16 35.67
CA THR A 375 6.55 1.67 34.79
C THR A 375 7.36 2.79 34.14
N GLU A 376 6.99 4.06 34.37
CA GLU A 376 7.68 5.24 33.88
C GLU A 376 9.18 5.29 34.24
N PRO A 377 9.62 4.95 35.47
CA PRO A 377 11.04 4.98 35.81
C PRO A 377 11.88 3.99 34.99
N LEU A 378 11.33 2.81 34.67
CA LEU A 378 11.99 1.81 33.82
C LEU A 378 12.20 2.33 32.40
N TRP A 379 11.20 3.03 31.85
CA TRP A 379 11.33 3.68 30.55
C TRP A 379 12.40 4.77 30.54
N LYS A 380 12.42 5.64 31.54
CA LYS A 380 13.44 6.68 31.66
C LYS A 380 14.85 6.10 31.74
N ALA A 381 15.02 4.97 32.44
CA ALA A 381 16.28 4.25 32.48
C ALA A 381 16.69 3.69 31.10
N ALA A 382 15.74 3.12 30.33
CA ALA A 382 15.99 2.64 28.98
C ALA A 382 16.35 3.77 28.01
N VAL A 383 15.67 4.92 28.10
CA VAL A 383 16.01 6.13 27.35
C VAL A 383 17.42 6.59 27.68
N ALA A 384 17.81 6.67 28.96
CA ALA A 384 19.16 7.05 29.36
C ALA A 384 20.23 6.08 28.82
N GLN A 385 19.95 4.77 28.80
CA GLN A 385 20.85 3.77 28.19
C GLN A 385 20.98 3.97 26.68
N PHE A 386 19.87 4.20 25.97
CA PHE A 386 19.90 4.57 24.55
C PHE A 386 20.75 5.82 24.32
N GLU A 387 20.59 6.88 25.12
CA GLU A 387 21.37 8.10 24.96
C GLU A 387 22.88 7.86 25.14
N CYS A 388 23.26 7.01 26.09
CA CYS A 388 24.66 6.59 26.27
C CYS A 388 25.20 5.81 25.06
N LEU A 389 24.41 4.92 24.46
CA LEU A 389 24.80 4.17 23.25
C LEU A 389 24.97 5.08 22.03
N MET A 390 24.14 6.12 21.89
CA MET A 390 24.18 7.04 20.75
C MET A 390 25.25 8.13 20.87
N ALA A 391 25.72 8.46 22.08
CA ALA A 391 26.70 9.51 22.35
C ALA A 391 27.95 9.52 21.42
N PRO A 392 28.66 8.40 21.17
CA PRO A 392 29.83 8.41 20.27
C PRO A 392 29.46 8.75 18.82
N SER A 393 28.33 8.25 18.35
CA SER A 393 27.81 8.55 17.00
C SER A 393 27.37 10.02 16.87
N GLU A 394 26.77 10.56 17.93
CA GLU A 394 26.41 11.99 18.01
C GLU A 394 27.64 12.89 17.96
N GLN A 395 28.74 12.52 18.63
CA GLN A 395 29.98 13.30 18.62
C GLN A 395 30.62 13.34 17.21
N GLU A 396 30.63 12.21 16.50
CA GLU A 396 31.13 12.13 15.13
C GLU A 396 30.27 12.97 14.17
N VAL A 397 28.94 12.89 14.29
CA VAL A 397 28.01 13.72 13.51
C VAL A 397 28.15 15.21 13.84
N ALA A 398 28.34 15.56 15.11
CA ALA A 398 28.61 16.95 15.50
C ALA A 398 29.87 17.48 14.79
N GLY A 399 30.95 16.70 14.73
CA GLY A 399 32.16 17.06 13.98
C GLY A 399 31.93 17.31 12.49
N ARG A 400 31.07 16.50 11.85
CA ARG A 400 30.66 16.71 10.44
C ARG A 400 29.77 17.95 10.27
N LEU A 401 28.83 18.16 11.18
CA LEU A 401 27.99 19.35 11.16
C LEU A 401 28.82 20.63 11.32
N LYS A 402 29.85 20.62 12.17
CA LYS A 402 30.83 21.73 12.27
C LYS A 402 31.48 22.05 10.94
N THR A 403 31.94 21.03 10.22
CA THR A 403 32.56 21.21 8.89
C THR A 403 31.55 21.75 7.87
N TYR A 404 30.35 21.18 7.80
CA TYR A 404 29.31 21.70 6.91
C TYR A 404 28.88 23.13 7.24
N ILE A 405 28.81 23.49 8.51
CA ILE A 405 28.48 24.85 8.96
C ILE A 405 29.60 25.82 8.58
N ALA A 406 30.86 25.43 8.77
CA ALA A 406 32.02 26.23 8.39
C ALA A 406 32.03 26.56 6.89
N ASP A 407 31.63 25.62 6.02
CA ASP A 407 31.58 25.82 4.57
C ASP A 407 30.52 26.86 4.14
N VAL A 408 29.47 27.07 4.94
CA VAL A 408 28.34 27.98 4.62
C VAL A 408 28.25 29.21 5.53
N GLN A 409 29.21 29.40 6.44
CA GLN A 409 29.17 30.45 7.47
C GLN A 409 29.08 31.88 6.92
N ASP A 410 29.57 32.09 5.70
CA ASP A 410 29.56 33.39 5.02
C ASP A 410 28.18 33.75 4.44
N ASN A 411 27.29 32.76 4.28
CA ASN A 411 25.95 32.96 3.74
C ASN A 411 24.87 32.72 4.82
N PRO A 412 24.25 33.78 5.38
CA PRO A 412 23.31 33.65 6.49
C PRO A 412 22.05 32.84 6.15
N GLN A 413 21.61 32.82 4.87
CA GLN A 413 20.44 32.04 4.46
C GLN A 413 20.75 30.54 4.38
N GLN A 414 21.92 30.19 3.84
CA GLN A 414 22.38 28.80 3.77
C GLN A 414 22.71 28.27 5.17
N LEU A 415 23.32 29.09 6.01
CA LEU A 415 23.56 28.78 7.43
C LEU A 415 22.25 28.46 8.15
N LEU A 416 21.24 29.34 8.06
CA LEU A 416 19.92 29.11 8.65
C LEU A 416 19.28 27.82 8.12
N GLN A 417 19.41 27.56 6.82
CA GLN A 417 18.87 26.36 6.18
C GLN A 417 19.50 25.07 6.71
N VAL A 418 20.81 25.05 6.95
CA VAL A 418 21.51 23.89 7.55
C VAL A 418 20.98 23.63 8.97
N PHE A 419 20.87 24.68 9.78
CA PHE A 419 20.33 24.57 11.14
C PHE A 419 18.87 24.12 11.17
N GLN A 420 18.03 24.58 10.23
CA GLN A 420 16.65 24.13 10.09
C GLN A 420 16.55 22.67 9.64
N LYS A 421 17.40 22.24 8.68
CA LYS A 421 17.39 20.87 8.12
C LYS A 421 17.79 19.81 9.15
N HIS A 422 18.68 20.18 10.06
CA HIS A 422 19.24 19.29 11.09
C HIS A 422 18.77 19.65 12.51
N LYS A 423 17.67 20.39 12.64
CA LYS A 423 17.14 20.89 13.92
C LYS A 423 16.95 19.81 14.98
N GLU A 424 16.52 18.61 14.59
CA GLU A 424 16.25 17.52 15.54
C GLU A 424 17.55 16.96 16.14
N LEU A 425 18.65 16.95 15.36
CA LEU A 425 19.97 16.56 15.85
C LEU A 425 20.61 17.67 16.67
N ILE A 426 20.54 18.92 16.22
CA ILE A 426 21.16 20.06 16.89
C ILE A 426 20.54 20.30 18.28
N ARG A 427 19.26 19.99 18.46
CA ARG A 427 18.59 20.02 19.78
C ARG A 427 19.12 18.98 20.77
N ARG A 428 19.84 17.95 20.32
CA ARG A 428 20.35 16.90 21.22
C ARG A 428 21.41 17.50 22.13
N PRO A 429 21.38 17.22 23.45
CA PRO A 429 22.30 17.85 24.41
C PRO A 429 23.78 17.71 24.05
N ASN A 430 24.21 16.55 23.53
CA ASN A 430 25.62 16.32 23.18
C ASN A 430 26.03 17.13 21.94
N ILE A 431 25.22 17.11 20.88
CA ILE A 431 25.48 17.86 19.63
C ILE A 431 25.38 19.36 19.88
N SER A 432 24.39 19.78 20.66
CA SER A 432 24.16 21.16 21.08
C SER A 432 25.37 21.77 21.80
N LYS A 433 25.96 21.01 22.74
CA LYS A 433 27.19 21.38 23.45
C LYS A 433 28.40 21.44 22.53
N GLU A 434 28.52 20.48 21.60
CA GLU A 434 29.60 20.48 20.63
C GLU A 434 29.51 21.69 19.69
N LEU A 435 28.33 22.02 19.17
CA LEU A 435 28.05 23.13 18.24
C LEU A 435 27.84 24.49 18.93
N GLN A 436 28.28 24.65 20.18
CA GLN A 436 28.01 25.85 20.98
C GLN A 436 28.44 27.14 20.27
N SER A 437 29.66 27.19 19.72
CA SER A 437 30.21 28.35 19.02
C SER A 437 29.40 28.74 17.77
N GLU A 438 29.02 27.74 16.99
CA GLU A 438 28.27 27.90 15.75
C GLU A 438 26.82 28.37 16.03
N ARG A 439 26.25 27.89 17.13
CA ARG A 439 24.92 28.30 17.62
C ARG A 439 24.94 29.75 18.12
N GLU A 440 25.97 30.15 18.85
CA GLU A 440 26.18 31.55 19.25
C GLU A 440 26.39 32.46 18.05
N MET A 441 27.13 32.01 17.04
CA MET A 441 27.28 32.74 15.76
C MET A 441 25.93 32.91 15.05
N LEU A 442 25.12 31.84 14.94
CA LEU A 442 23.79 31.92 14.35
C LEU A 442 22.90 32.91 15.11
N LEU A 443 22.91 32.87 16.45
CA LEU A 443 22.13 33.79 17.27
C LEU A 443 22.53 35.25 16.98
N ALA A 444 23.83 35.54 16.91
CA ALA A 444 24.33 36.87 16.58
C ALA A 444 23.88 37.31 15.17
N ARG A 445 23.92 36.42 14.18
CA ARG A 445 23.46 36.71 12.81
C ARG A 445 21.97 36.98 12.72
N ILE A 446 21.13 36.20 13.42
CA ILE A 446 19.67 36.41 13.47
C ILE A 446 19.37 37.74 14.19
N LEU A 447 20.09 38.04 15.26
CA LEU A 447 19.98 39.32 15.95
C LEU A 447 20.33 40.49 15.02
N ASP A 448 21.43 40.40 14.27
CA ASP A 448 21.84 41.46 13.34
C ASP A 448 20.88 41.60 12.15
N TYR A 449 20.29 40.49 11.69
CA TYR A 449 19.21 40.52 10.71
C TYR A 449 17.99 41.30 11.25
N ASN A 450 17.55 41.00 12.48
CA ASN A 450 16.41 41.70 13.10
C ASN A 450 16.74 43.17 13.40
N LYS A 451 17.99 43.51 13.75
CA LYS A 451 18.44 44.91 13.82
C LYS A 451 18.34 45.60 12.46
N GLY A 452 18.73 44.93 11.38
CA GLY A 452 18.54 45.42 10.03
C GLY A 452 17.07 45.69 9.69
N LEU A 453 16.15 44.82 10.10
CA LEU A 453 14.71 45.04 9.96
C LEU A 453 14.23 46.25 10.76
N LYS A 454 14.73 46.44 11.98
CA LYS A 454 14.44 47.63 12.80
C LYS A 454 14.90 48.91 12.10
N THR A 455 16.12 48.94 11.56
CA THR A 455 16.63 50.09 10.82
C THR A 455 15.83 50.35 9.52
N ASP A 456 15.43 49.30 8.80
CA ASP A 456 14.56 49.44 7.62
C ASP A 456 13.18 50.00 8.01
N PHE A 457 12.64 49.59 9.16
CA PHE A 457 11.41 50.15 9.71
C PHE A 457 11.56 51.64 10.06
N GLU A 458 12.56 52.00 10.87
CA GLU A 458 12.81 53.38 11.32
C GLU A 458 13.06 54.35 10.16
N THR A 459 13.70 53.89 9.08
CA THR A 459 13.97 54.73 7.90
C THR A 459 12.76 54.92 6.99
N ARG A 460 11.77 54.01 7.03
CA ARG A 460 10.64 53.99 6.10
C ARG A 460 9.27 54.29 6.73
N CYS A 461 9.14 54.21 8.05
CA CYS A 461 7.84 54.29 8.73
C CYS A 461 7.13 55.65 8.57
N HIS A 462 7.90 56.72 8.32
CA HIS A 462 7.38 58.08 8.21
C HIS A 462 7.05 58.54 6.78
N GLY A 463 7.51 57.83 5.74
CA GLY A 463 7.28 58.22 4.35
C GLY A 463 6.03 57.61 3.71
N SER A 464 5.57 58.23 2.62
CA SER A 464 4.47 57.69 1.82
C SER A 464 4.95 56.52 0.96
N PRO A 465 4.12 55.51 0.66
CA PRO A 465 4.56 54.39 -0.14
C PRO A 465 5.08 54.82 -1.52
N GLY A 466 6.33 54.46 -1.84
CA GLY A 466 7.02 54.83 -3.09
C GLY A 466 8.03 55.97 -2.98
N ASP A 467 8.01 56.70 -1.86
CA ASP A 467 9.03 57.70 -1.57
C ASP A 467 10.34 57.04 -1.13
N LYS A 468 11.47 57.75 -1.26
CA LYS A 468 12.79 57.26 -0.83
C LYS A 468 12.82 56.84 0.65
N PHE A 469 11.99 57.46 1.48
CA PHE A 469 11.86 57.22 2.91
C PHE A 469 10.53 56.55 3.27
N GLY A 470 9.87 55.88 2.32
CA GLY A 470 8.59 55.22 2.52
C GLY A 470 8.61 53.70 2.22
N PRO A 471 7.53 52.99 2.57
CA PRO A 471 7.36 51.59 2.21
C PRO A 471 7.30 51.37 0.70
N LEU A 472 7.61 50.16 0.23
CA LEU A 472 7.53 49.85 -1.21
C LEU A 472 6.06 49.86 -1.67
N ILE A 473 5.79 50.34 -2.90
CA ILE A 473 4.43 50.37 -3.46
C ILE A 473 3.96 48.96 -3.79
N GLY A 474 2.90 48.53 -3.11
CA GLY A 474 2.14 47.35 -3.48
C GLY A 474 1.22 47.61 -4.67
N ARG A 475 1.11 46.64 -5.59
CA ARG A 475 0.23 46.76 -6.76
C ARG A 475 -1.23 46.83 -6.31
N ASN A 476 -1.94 47.89 -6.69
CA ASN A 476 -3.36 48.13 -6.35
C ASN A 476 -3.67 48.24 -4.84
N LEU A 477 -2.70 48.60 -4.01
CA LEU A 477 -2.92 48.81 -2.58
C LEU A 477 -3.08 50.32 -2.26
N PRO A 478 -4.17 50.72 -1.59
CA PRO A 478 -4.29 52.03 -0.97
C PRO A 478 -3.18 52.25 0.06
N GLU A 479 -2.87 53.51 0.35
CA GLU A 479 -1.74 53.90 1.19
C GLU A 479 -1.75 53.24 2.58
N VAL A 480 -2.85 53.35 3.32
CA VAL A 480 -2.99 52.75 4.66
C VAL A 480 -2.81 51.23 4.63
N VAL A 481 -3.44 50.57 3.65
CA VAL A 481 -3.37 49.10 3.52
C VAL A 481 -1.95 48.68 3.18
N ASN A 482 -1.24 49.46 2.37
CA ASN A 482 0.15 49.17 2.03
C ASN A 482 1.08 49.30 3.26
N LYS A 483 0.92 50.35 4.07
CA LYS A 483 1.66 50.52 5.34
C LYS A 483 1.41 49.35 6.30
N ILE A 484 0.15 48.94 6.46
CA ILE A 484 -0.23 47.80 7.32
C ILE A 484 0.34 46.47 6.80
N VAL A 485 0.20 46.19 5.49
CA VAL A 485 0.73 44.95 4.89
C VAL A 485 2.24 44.89 5.01
N TRP A 486 2.94 46.00 4.79
CA TRP A 486 4.40 46.08 4.95
C TRP A 486 4.82 45.78 6.40
N VAL A 487 4.18 46.39 7.39
CA VAL A 487 4.49 46.11 8.80
C VAL A 487 4.13 44.69 9.21
N ARG A 488 3.02 44.12 8.73
CA ARG A 488 2.71 42.70 8.95
C ARG A 488 3.76 41.76 8.41
N GLN A 489 4.36 42.08 7.27
CA GLN A 489 5.48 41.30 6.73
C GLN A 489 6.72 41.39 7.63
N LEU A 490 6.99 42.55 8.23
CA LEU A 490 8.08 42.71 9.20
C LEU A 490 7.78 41.95 10.50
N LEU A 491 6.56 42.07 11.03
CA LEU A 491 6.09 41.31 12.20
C LEU A 491 6.32 39.81 11.99
N HIS A 492 5.86 39.27 10.86
CA HIS A 492 5.99 37.85 10.57
C HIS A 492 7.45 37.40 10.48
N LYS A 493 8.33 38.21 9.88
CA LYS A 493 9.78 37.92 9.82
C LYS A 493 10.42 37.88 11.20
N VAL A 494 10.06 38.81 12.09
CA VAL A 494 10.58 38.85 13.45
C VAL A 494 10.04 37.68 14.27
N GLU A 495 8.74 37.38 14.17
CA GLU A 495 8.12 36.21 14.80
C GLU A 495 8.74 34.89 14.32
N ASP A 496 9.05 34.77 13.03
CA ASP A 496 9.78 33.62 12.47
C ASP A 496 11.19 33.48 13.06
N SER A 497 11.94 34.59 13.12
CA SER A 497 13.26 34.62 13.76
C SER A 497 13.19 34.17 15.21
N VAL A 498 12.18 34.62 15.98
CA VAL A 498 11.94 34.19 17.36
C VAL A 498 11.64 32.70 17.43
N ARG A 499 10.70 32.20 16.61
CA ARG A 499 10.35 30.78 16.58
C ARG A 499 11.56 29.88 16.28
N ILE A 500 12.41 30.27 15.33
CA ILE A 500 13.60 29.50 14.96
C ILE A 500 14.65 29.56 16.07
N ALA A 501 14.89 30.73 16.65
CA ALA A 501 15.85 30.90 17.74
C ALA A 501 15.41 30.17 19.01
N GLU A 502 14.14 30.24 19.39
CA GLU A 502 13.59 29.51 20.54
C GLU A 502 13.71 27.99 20.34
N ALA A 503 13.43 27.54 19.11
CA ALA A 503 13.55 26.13 18.75
C ALA A 503 14.98 25.58 18.84
N LEU A 504 16.02 26.40 18.70
CA LEU A 504 17.39 25.93 18.48
C LEU A 504 18.42 26.46 19.49
N LEU A 505 18.12 27.57 20.18
CA LEU A 505 19.10 28.43 20.85
C LEU A 505 18.64 28.87 22.25
N SER A 506 17.53 28.34 22.77
CA SER A 506 16.89 28.81 24.01
C SER A 506 17.76 28.71 25.28
N ASP A 507 18.72 27.79 25.29
CA ASP A 507 19.68 27.51 26.36
C ASP A 507 20.89 28.45 26.37
N LEU A 508 21.10 29.25 25.31
CA LEU A 508 22.23 30.17 25.22
C LEU A 508 22.04 31.39 26.13
N SER A 509 23.12 31.88 26.74
CA SER A 509 23.10 33.07 27.59
C SER A 509 22.63 34.32 26.84
N GLY A 510 23.00 34.46 25.56
CA GLY A 510 22.61 35.58 24.70
C GLY A 510 21.14 35.56 24.25
N PHE A 511 20.43 34.42 24.40
CA PHE A 511 19.07 34.26 23.87
C PHE A 511 18.07 35.19 24.56
N LYS A 512 18.19 35.40 25.88
CA LYS A 512 17.33 36.33 26.62
C LYS A 512 17.45 37.77 26.10
N GLY A 513 18.66 38.21 25.76
CA GLY A 513 18.88 39.53 25.17
C GLY A 513 18.30 39.65 23.76
N PHE A 514 18.40 38.58 22.97
CA PHE A 514 17.75 38.50 21.66
C PHE A 514 16.22 38.55 21.75
N LEU A 515 15.62 37.77 22.65
CA LEU A 515 14.17 37.76 22.86
C LEU A 515 13.67 39.14 23.27
N HIS A 516 14.31 39.76 24.27
CA HIS A 516 13.90 41.10 24.72
C HIS A 516 13.95 42.12 23.56
N PHE A 517 15.01 42.10 22.74
CA PHE A 517 15.09 42.96 21.55
C PHE A 517 13.95 42.69 20.54
N CYS A 518 13.60 41.42 20.33
CA CYS A 518 12.53 41.06 19.40
C CYS A 518 11.16 41.43 19.95
N ASP A 519 10.91 41.21 21.24
CA ASP A 519 9.66 41.59 21.91
C ASP A 519 9.44 43.10 21.84
N ASP A 520 10.48 43.90 22.14
CA ASP A 520 10.44 45.36 22.01
C ASP A 520 10.14 45.78 20.55
N LEU A 521 10.78 45.13 19.57
CA LEU A 521 10.54 45.42 18.14
C LEU A 521 9.12 45.02 17.72
N LEU A 522 8.62 43.86 18.15
CA LEU A 522 7.26 43.41 17.88
C LEU A 522 6.22 44.34 18.50
N GLU A 523 6.46 44.84 19.71
CA GLU A 523 5.60 45.83 20.36
C GLU A 523 5.53 47.12 19.54
N VAL A 524 6.68 47.66 19.11
CA VAL A 524 6.74 48.85 18.26
C VAL A 524 6.01 48.65 16.92
N LEU A 525 6.22 47.49 16.27
CA LEU A 525 5.59 47.17 15.00
C LEU A 525 4.06 46.99 15.14
N ARG A 526 3.59 46.32 16.20
CA ARG A 526 2.15 46.16 16.50
C ARG A 526 1.50 47.50 16.84
N ALA A 527 2.20 48.36 17.59
CA ALA A 527 1.75 49.71 17.89
C ALA A 527 1.58 50.54 16.62
N TYR A 528 2.54 50.48 15.68
CA TYR A 528 2.42 51.16 14.39
C TYR A 528 1.25 50.63 13.54
N GLU A 529 1.07 49.30 13.46
CA GLU A 529 -0.07 48.71 12.75
C GLU A 529 -1.41 49.26 13.28
N GLN A 530 -1.55 49.29 14.61
CA GLN A 530 -2.75 49.81 15.27
C GLN A 530 -2.92 51.32 15.06
N GLU A 531 -1.84 52.10 15.19
CA GLU A 531 -1.85 53.55 14.96
C GLU A 531 -2.30 53.89 13.53
N GLN A 532 -1.76 53.22 12.51
CA GLN A 532 -2.16 53.45 11.12
C GLN A 532 -3.64 53.13 10.87
N PHE A 533 -4.18 52.08 11.51
CA PHE A 533 -5.60 51.76 11.41
C PHE A 533 -6.48 52.80 12.14
N GLU A 534 -6.05 53.25 13.32
CA GLU A 534 -6.77 54.26 14.09
C GLU A 534 -6.76 55.64 13.44
N ASP A 535 -5.63 56.07 12.90
CA ASP A 535 -5.48 57.30 12.12
C ASP A 535 -6.43 57.28 10.91
N TRP A 536 -6.40 56.20 10.13
CA TRP A 536 -7.32 56.03 9.02
C TRP A 536 -8.79 56.09 9.47
N SER A 537 -9.13 55.41 10.57
CA SER A 537 -10.49 55.42 11.11
C SER A 537 -10.91 56.83 11.53
N ARG A 538 -10.05 57.59 12.21
CA ARG A 538 -10.29 58.99 12.59
C ARG A 538 -10.43 59.90 11.38
N ASP A 539 -9.57 59.75 10.38
CA ASP A 539 -9.59 60.55 9.15
C ASP A 539 -10.85 60.31 8.33
N ILE A 540 -11.29 59.06 8.21
CA ILE A 540 -12.55 58.74 7.51
C ILE A 540 -13.76 59.21 8.30
N LEU A 541 -13.79 59.03 9.63
CA LEU A 541 -14.92 59.46 10.46
C LEU A 541 -15.04 61.00 10.50
N SER A 542 -13.92 61.72 10.57
CA SER A 542 -13.91 63.19 10.48
C SER A 542 -14.29 63.67 9.08
N GLY A 543 -13.81 62.98 8.03
CA GLY A 543 -14.22 63.21 6.65
C GLY A 543 -15.72 63.05 6.47
N LEU A 544 -16.33 61.97 6.98
CA LEU A 544 -17.77 61.72 6.93
C LEU A 544 -18.61 62.71 7.74
N ALA A 545 -18.01 63.44 8.69
CA ALA A 545 -18.69 64.47 9.48
C ALA A 545 -18.77 65.83 8.76
N ASP A 546 -17.95 66.07 7.72
CA ASP A 546 -18.02 67.29 6.90
C ASP A 546 -19.17 67.21 5.87
N PRO A 547 -20.20 68.09 5.95
CA PRO A 547 -21.33 68.09 5.02
C PRO A 547 -20.95 68.35 3.55
N LYS A 548 -19.74 68.88 3.28
CA LYS A 548 -19.24 69.13 1.91
C LYS A 548 -18.53 67.94 1.28
N SER A 549 -18.14 66.92 2.06
CA SER A 549 -17.41 65.74 1.59
C SER A 549 -18.36 64.57 1.21
N GLY A 550 -19.59 64.62 1.73
CA GLY A 550 -20.67 63.69 1.45
C GLY A 550 -21.45 64.06 0.20
N ILE A 551 -21.90 63.03 -0.51
CA ILE A 551 -22.74 63.02 -1.72
C ILE A 551 -23.56 64.32 -1.85
N SER A 552 -23.15 65.21 -2.76
CA SER A 552 -24.02 66.31 -3.18
C SER A 552 -25.32 65.71 -3.73
N ASN A 553 -26.48 66.28 -3.40
CA ASN A 553 -27.76 65.86 -3.96
C ASN A 553 -27.81 66.00 -5.50
N ARG A 554 -26.79 66.62 -6.13
CA ARG A 554 -26.65 66.72 -7.59
C ARG A 554 -25.70 65.64 -8.13
N VAL A 555 -26.15 64.97 -9.19
CA VAL A 555 -25.41 63.88 -9.85
C VAL A 555 -24.36 64.41 -10.85
N MET A 556 -24.67 65.49 -11.57
CA MET A 556 -23.81 66.15 -12.55
C MET A 556 -24.08 67.66 -12.54
N ASP A 557 -23.02 68.47 -12.53
CA ASP A 557 -23.08 69.92 -12.70
C ASP A 557 -22.21 70.34 -13.90
N LEU A 558 -22.72 71.28 -14.70
CA LEU A 558 -21.96 71.98 -15.74
C LEU A 558 -21.29 73.20 -15.10
N ASP A 559 -19.96 73.25 -15.07
CA ASP A 559 -19.24 74.41 -14.57
C ASP A 559 -19.41 75.59 -15.54
N HIS A 560 -20.06 76.66 -15.10
CA HIS A 560 -20.35 77.83 -15.94
C HIS A 560 -19.11 78.66 -16.28
N VAL A 561 -17.97 78.41 -15.62
CA VAL A 561 -16.69 79.10 -15.89
C VAL A 561 -15.89 78.37 -16.98
N ASP A 562 -15.82 77.04 -16.91
CA ASP A 562 -14.96 76.22 -17.79
C ASP A 562 -15.74 75.43 -18.87
N GLY A 563 -17.08 75.40 -18.81
CA GLY A 563 -17.92 74.60 -19.70
C GLY A 563 -17.78 73.08 -19.53
N LYS A 564 -17.10 72.62 -18.48
CA LYS A 564 -16.79 71.21 -18.22
C LYS A 564 -17.85 70.56 -17.32
N LEU A 565 -18.19 69.31 -17.63
CA LEU A 565 -19.01 68.44 -16.79
C LEU A 565 -18.19 67.92 -15.61
N LYS A 566 -18.67 68.18 -14.39
CA LYS A 566 -18.14 67.65 -13.13
C LYS A 566 -19.20 66.76 -12.48
N ILE A 567 -18.79 65.60 -11.97
CA ILE A 567 -19.66 64.65 -11.26
C ILE A 567 -19.32 64.74 -9.78
N GLN A 568 -20.33 64.93 -8.93
CA GLN A 568 -20.16 64.93 -7.47
C GLN A 568 -20.17 63.49 -6.91
N TYR A 569 -19.29 62.64 -7.44
CA TYR A 569 -18.94 61.36 -6.83
C TYR A 569 -17.44 61.37 -6.55
N SER A 570 -17.09 61.57 -5.28
CA SER A 570 -15.70 61.79 -4.86
C SER A 570 -14.83 60.58 -5.16
N ASP A 571 -13.61 60.82 -5.67
CA ASP A 571 -12.63 59.74 -5.90
C ASP A 571 -12.22 59.07 -4.57
N ARG A 572 -12.33 59.78 -3.45
CA ARG A 572 -12.09 59.25 -2.09
C ARG A 572 -13.02 58.09 -1.73
N LEU A 573 -14.28 58.10 -2.17
CA LEU A 573 -15.24 57.00 -1.93
C LEU A 573 -14.80 55.71 -2.66
N VAL A 574 -14.21 55.82 -3.84
CA VAL A 574 -13.67 54.65 -4.57
C VAL A 574 -12.49 54.03 -3.83
N THR A 575 -11.61 54.87 -3.29
CA THR A 575 -10.49 54.42 -2.46
C THR A 575 -10.99 53.80 -1.14
N LEU A 576 -12.00 54.40 -0.50
CA LEU A 576 -12.62 53.89 0.73
C LEU A 576 -13.21 52.49 0.55
N LEU A 577 -13.90 52.22 -0.57
CA LEU A 577 -14.43 50.87 -0.87
C LEU A 577 -13.33 49.80 -0.89
N ARG A 578 -12.16 50.15 -1.44
CA ARG A 578 -11.00 49.24 -1.48
C ARG A 578 -10.38 49.07 -0.10
N GLU A 579 -10.21 50.17 0.63
CA GLU A 579 -9.68 50.16 2.01
C GLU A 579 -10.55 49.30 2.93
N VAL A 580 -11.87 49.52 2.96
CA VAL A 580 -12.81 48.76 3.81
C VAL A 580 -12.79 47.27 3.48
N ARG A 581 -12.82 46.91 2.19
CA ARG A 581 -12.77 45.51 1.78
C ARG A 581 -11.46 44.83 2.19
N GLN A 582 -10.33 45.50 1.99
CA GLN A 582 -9.01 44.94 2.29
C GLN A 582 -8.74 44.89 3.79
N LEU A 583 -9.07 45.94 4.55
CA LEU A 583 -8.92 45.97 6.01
C LEU A 583 -9.83 44.94 6.70
N SER A 584 -11.06 44.75 6.20
CA SER A 584 -11.95 43.68 6.69
C SER A 584 -11.36 42.29 6.39
N ALA A 585 -10.81 42.06 5.20
CA ALA A 585 -10.13 40.81 4.87
C ALA A 585 -8.86 40.56 5.70
N LEU A 586 -8.22 41.63 6.17
CA LEU A 586 -7.07 41.58 7.09
C LEU A 586 -7.49 41.36 8.56
N GLY A 587 -8.79 41.25 8.87
CA GLY A 587 -9.31 40.95 10.19
C GLY A 587 -9.56 42.17 11.09
N PHE A 588 -9.51 43.39 10.55
CA PHE A 588 -9.79 44.60 11.35
C PHE A 588 -11.31 44.82 11.52
N PRO A 589 -11.77 45.20 12.73
CA PRO A 589 -13.16 45.54 12.99
C PRO A 589 -13.49 46.93 12.44
N ILE A 590 -14.15 46.99 11.27
CA ILE A 590 -14.53 48.26 10.63
C ILE A 590 -15.66 48.95 11.41
N PRO A 591 -15.51 50.23 11.82
CA PRO A 591 -16.57 50.98 12.49
C PRO A 591 -17.88 51.01 11.68
N ALA A 592 -19.02 50.79 12.34
CA ALA A 592 -20.32 50.65 11.68
C ALA A 592 -20.68 51.84 10.77
N LYS A 593 -20.32 53.08 11.16
CA LYS A 593 -20.54 54.29 10.35
C LYS A 593 -19.77 54.25 9.03
N ILE A 594 -18.52 53.78 9.04
CA ILE A 594 -17.69 53.64 7.85
C ILE A 594 -18.24 52.52 6.95
N GLN A 595 -18.63 51.39 7.56
CA GLN A 595 -19.22 50.27 6.83
C GLN A 595 -20.54 50.66 6.14
N GLN A 596 -21.39 51.44 6.80
CA GLN A 596 -22.63 51.97 6.20
C GLN A 596 -22.34 52.94 5.05
N ALA A 597 -21.36 53.82 5.19
CA ALA A 597 -20.93 54.72 4.13
C ALA A 597 -20.38 53.96 2.91
N ALA A 598 -19.55 52.94 3.14
CA ALA A 598 -19.03 52.07 2.09
C ALA A 598 -20.15 51.28 1.40
N ASN A 599 -21.06 50.66 2.13
CA ASN A 599 -22.20 49.94 1.57
C ASN A 599 -23.12 50.87 0.74
N THR A 600 -23.25 52.13 1.14
CA THR A 600 -24.02 53.13 0.40
C THR A 600 -23.28 53.55 -0.88
N ALA A 601 -21.97 53.78 -0.82
CA ALA A 601 -21.15 54.10 -1.98
C ALA A 601 -21.12 52.95 -3.01
N ASP A 602 -21.06 51.69 -2.55
CA ASP A 602 -21.01 50.50 -3.40
C ASP A 602 -22.27 50.38 -4.29
N LYS A 603 -23.45 50.70 -3.73
CA LYS A 603 -24.72 50.70 -4.48
C LYS A 603 -24.70 51.58 -5.73
N PHE A 604 -23.98 52.71 -5.69
CA PHE A 604 -23.96 53.70 -6.77
C PHE A 604 -22.64 53.71 -7.56
N TYR A 605 -21.65 52.89 -7.16
CA TYR A 605 -20.31 52.85 -7.74
C TYR A 605 -20.32 52.59 -9.26
N ARG A 606 -21.10 51.59 -9.70
CA ARG A 606 -21.24 51.25 -11.13
C ARG A 606 -21.79 52.43 -11.94
N GLN A 607 -22.83 53.08 -11.42
CA GLN A 607 -23.50 54.20 -12.07
C GLN A 607 -22.57 55.43 -12.11
N ALA A 608 -21.79 55.68 -11.06
CA ALA A 608 -20.81 56.75 -11.00
C ALA A 608 -19.65 56.59 -12.01
N ILE A 609 -19.14 55.36 -12.23
CA ILE A 609 -18.11 55.11 -13.25
C ILE A 609 -18.63 55.43 -14.64
N VAL A 610 -19.84 54.97 -14.97
CA VAL A 610 -20.46 55.21 -16.28
C VAL A 610 -20.63 56.71 -16.51
N LEU A 611 -21.13 57.44 -15.50
CA LEU A 611 -21.23 58.89 -15.55
C LEU A 611 -19.86 59.54 -15.78
N LYS A 612 -18.79 59.10 -15.08
CA LYS A 612 -17.42 59.61 -15.26
C LYS A 612 -16.89 59.42 -16.68
N GLN A 613 -17.18 58.28 -17.30
CA GLN A 613 -16.84 58.03 -18.70
C GLN A 613 -17.54 59.02 -19.64
N VAL A 614 -18.83 59.29 -19.40
CA VAL A 614 -19.61 60.19 -20.25
C VAL A 614 -19.21 61.66 -20.04
N ALA A 615 -18.93 62.10 -18.81
CA ALA A 615 -18.37 63.43 -18.55
C ALA A 615 -16.99 63.61 -19.19
N HIS A 616 -16.11 62.61 -19.08
CA HIS A 616 -14.81 62.63 -19.74
C HIS A 616 -14.95 62.72 -21.27
N PHE A 617 -15.89 61.97 -21.86
CA PHE A 617 -16.20 62.06 -23.28
C PHE A 617 -16.61 63.48 -23.69
N TYR A 618 -17.55 64.11 -22.99
CA TYR A 618 -17.95 65.49 -23.30
C TYR A 618 -16.81 66.49 -23.13
N ASN A 619 -16.04 66.39 -22.05
CA ASN A 619 -14.93 67.30 -21.78
C ASN A 619 -13.79 67.20 -22.81
N THR A 620 -13.70 66.09 -23.54
CA THR A 620 -12.65 65.84 -24.55
C THR A 620 -13.14 65.90 -25.98
N ILE A 621 -14.46 65.93 -26.24
CA ILE A 621 -14.98 65.84 -27.59
C ILE A 621 -14.69 67.10 -28.43
N ASP A 622 -14.63 68.30 -27.83
CA ASP A 622 -14.25 69.53 -28.57
C ASP A 622 -12.79 69.48 -29.06
N GLN A 623 -11.88 68.85 -28.31
CA GLN A 623 -10.51 68.60 -28.77
C GLN A 623 -10.47 67.59 -29.93
N GLN A 624 -11.50 66.74 -30.02
CA GLN A 624 -11.73 65.89 -31.17
C GLN A 624 -12.53 66.61 -32.28
N MET A 625 -13.12 67.77 -32.03
CA MET A 625 -13.75 68.67 -33.00
C MET A 625 -12.77 69.12 -34.11
N ILE A 626 -13.01 68.83 -35.40
CA ILE A 626 -12.31 69.58 -36.47
C ILE A 626 -12.96 70.96 -36.59
N PRO A 627 -12.20 72.08 -36.65
CA PRO A 627 -12.75 73.44 -36.61
C PRO A 627 -13.85 73.72 -37.66
N SER A 628 -13.72 73.19 -38.87
CA SER A 628 -14.69 73.35 -39.97
C SER A 628 -15.99 72.55 -39.79
N GLN A 629 -16.02 71.59 -38.85
CA GLN A 629 -17.17 70.72 -38.57
C GLN A 629 -18.00 71.20 -37.37
N ARG A 630 -17.45 72.10 -36.55
CA ARG A 630 -18.09 72.62 -35.32
C ARG A 630 -19.51 73.16 -35.53
N PRO A 631 -19.84 73.91 -36.59
CA PRO A 631 -21.22 74.41 -36.80
C PRO A 631 -22.25 73.29 -37.04
N MET A 632 -21.85 72.19 -37.69
CA MET A 632 -22.74 71.04 -37.97
C MET A 632 -23.00 70.19 -36.72
N MET A 633 -22.06 70.17 -35.79
CA MET A 633 -22.15 69.44 -34.51
C MET A 633 -22.87 70.23 -33.41
N LEU A 634 -23.05 71.55 -33.60
CA LEU A 634 -23.62 72.45 -32.61
C LEU A 634 -25.04 72.05 -32.19
N SER A 635 -25.89 71.63 -33.12
CA SER A 635 -27.27 71.21 -32.82
C SER A 635 -27.33 69.95 -31.95
N LEU A 636 -26.42 68.99 -32.18
CA LEU A 636 -26.31 67.76 -31.40
C LEU A 636 -25.66 68.00 -30.03
N ALA A 637 -24.69 68.91 -29.95
CA ALA A 637 -24.09 69.34 -28.69
C ALA A 637 -25.12 70.08 -27.81
N LEU A 638 -25.93 70.97 -28.39
CA LEU A 638 -27.04 71.62 -27.69
C LEU A 638 -28.11 70.61 -27.25
N ALA A 639 -28.41 69.60 -28.07
CA ALA A 639 -29.32 68.52 -27.68
C ALA A 639 -28.76 67.67 -26.51
N PHE A 640 -27.44 67.43 -26.47
CA PHE A 640 -26.77 66.78 -25.35
C PHE A 640 -26.83 67.64 -24.07
N GLU A 641 -26.57 68.94 -24.17
CA GLU A 641 -26.72 69.87 -23.06
C GLU A 641 -28.17 69.99 -22.57
N GLN A 642 -29.16 69.90 -23.47
CA GLN A 642 -30.57 69.89 -23.10
C GLN A 642 -30.91 68.65 -22.26
N VAL A 643 -30.34 67.47 -22.54
CA VAL A 643 -30.54 66.28 -21.69
C VAL A 643 -30.02 66.53 -20.27
N ILE A 644 -28.91 67.26 -20.13
CA ILE A 644 -28.33 67.65 -18.83
C ILE A 644 -29.17 68.73 -18.14
N LYS A 645 -29.68 69.72 -18.89
CA LYS A 645 -30.45 70.89 -18.39
C LYS A 645 -31.96 70.62 -18.22
N SER A 646 -32.52 69.55 -18.80
CA SER A 646 -33.97 69.27 -18.92
C SER A 646 -34.75 69.05 -17.61
N LYS A 647 -34.16 69.33 -16.45
CA LYS A 647 -34.84 69.29 -15.15
C LYS A 647 -34.77 70.58 -14.33
N GLU A 648 -34.20 71.66 -14.87
CA GLU A 648 -34.19 72.95 -14.16
C GLU A 648 -35.53 73.72 -14.26
N SER A 649 -36.45 73.31 -15.15
CA SER A 649 -37.73 74.00 -15.34
C SER A 649 -38.91 73.12 -14.87
N GLY A 650 -39.26 73.22 -13.59
CA GLY A 650 -40.58 72.83 -13.08
C GLY A 650 -40.66 71.55 -12.24
N GLY A 651 -40.53 71.70 -10.92
CA GLY A 651 -41.42 71.08 -9.92
C GLY A 651 -41.45 69.56 -9.67
N LYS A 652 -40.80 68.68 -10.46
CA LYS A 652 -40.74 67.23 -10.14
C LYS A 652 -39.33 66.62 -10.31
N LEU A 653 -38.77 66.25 -9.15
CA LEU A 653 -37.66 65.31 -8.90
C LEU A 653 -36.31 65.65 -9.57
N GLN A 654 -35.51 66.44 -8.87
CA GLN A 654 -34.05 66.49 -8.97
C GLN A 654 -33.50 65.05 -8.93
N ILE A 655 -32.66 64.67 -9.88
CA ILE A 655 -32.05 63.32 -9.90
C ILE A 655 -30.99 63.33 -8.81
N THR A 656 -31.33 62.76 -7.67
CA THR A 656 -30.41 62.54 -6.55
C THR A 656 -29.87 61.12 -6.61
N TRP A 657 -28.81 60.87 -5.84
CA TRP A 657 -28.28 59.52 -5.67
C TRP A 657 -29.24 58.59 -4.93
N ASP A 658 -30.37 59.07 -4.39
CA ASP A 658 -31.28 58.27 -3.57
C ASP A 658 -32.19 57.34 -4.38
N ASN A 659 -32.36 57.57 -5.70
CA ASN A 659 -33.22 56.74 -6.55
C ASN A 659 -32.44 56.06 -7.70
N PRO A 660 -32.01 54.79 -7.53
CA PRO A 660 -31.19 54.10 -8.53
C PRO A 660 -31.92 53.86 -9.86
N LYS A 661 -33.26 53.71 -9.85
CA LYS A 661 -34.04 53.45 -11.07
C LYS A 661 -34.12 54.68 -11.97
N ASP A 662 -34.36 55.85 -11.38
CA ASP A 662 -34.41 57.12 -12.12
C ASP A 662 -33.01 57.51 -12.64
N LEU A 663 -31.96 57.18 -11.87
CA LEU A 663 -30.57 57.40 -12.26
C LEU A 663 -30.17 56.53 -13.46
N GLU A 664 -30.58 55.27 -13.53
CA GLU A 664 -30.31 54.39 -14.68
C GLU A 664 -31.00 54.86 -15.97
N VAL A 665 -32.25 55.30 -15.88
CA VAL A 665 -32.99 55.86 -17.03
C VAL A 665 -32.33 57.16 -17.51
N TYR A 666 -31.83 57.97 -16.60
CA TYR A 666 -31.06 59.17 -16.95
C TYR A 666 -29.74 58.84 -17.62
N ILE A 667 -28.96 57.90 -17.07
CA ILE A 667 -27.69 57.43 -17.65
C ILE A 667 -27.90 56.90 -19.07
N THR A 668 -28.94 56.10 -19.32
CA THR A 668 -29.21 55.56 -20.67
C THR A 668 -29.56 56.66 -21.67
N LYS A 669 -30.36 57.66 -21.29
CA LYS A 669 -30.64 58.82 -22.15
C LYS A 669 -29.37 59.62 -22.47
N LEU A 670 -28.52 59.82 -21.48
CA LEU A 670 -27.29 60.60 -21.61
C LEU A 670 -26.23 59.84 -22.44
N GLN A 671 -26.12 58.52 -22.27
CA GLN A 671 -25.30 57.65 -23.12
C GLN A 671 -25.80 57.65 -24.58
N SER A 672 -27.10 57.54 -24.81
CA SER A 672 -27.66 57.59 -26.17
C SER A 672 -27.36 58.92 -26.87
N ALA A 673 -27.44 60.04 -26.15
CA ALA A 673 -27.07 61.35 -26.68
C ALA A 673 -25.55 61.44 -26.97
N ALA A 674 -24.70 60.92 -26.08
CA ALA A 674 -23.25 60.84 -26.29
C ALA A 674 -22.88 59.98 -27.51
N GLU A 675 -23.53 58.83 -27.70
CA GLU A 675 -23.31 57.93 -28.83
C GLU A 675 -23.71 58.57 -30.16
N LYS A 676 -24.84 59.27 -30.21
CA LYS A 676 -25.25 60.04 -31.40
C LYS A 676 -24.23 61.11 -31.76
N LEU A 677 -23.73 61.84 -30.77
CA LEU A 677 -22.69 62.85 -30.96
C LEU A 677 -21.35 62.22 -31.44
N SER A 678 -20.95 61.09 -30.84
CA SER A 678 -19.74 60.35 -31.21
C SER A 678 -19.80 59.79 -32.63
N THR A 679 -20.93 59.21 -33.00
CA THR A 679 -21.13 58.58 -34.32
C THR A 679 -21.10 59.62 -35.44
N GLU A 680 -21.74 60.77 -35.27
CA GLU A 680 -21.70 61.86 -36.26
C GLU A 680 -20.30 62.50 -36.35
N ASN A 681 -19.61 62.76 -35.22
CA ASN A 681 -18.23 63.24 -35.25
C ASN A 681 -17.30 62.25 -36.00
N ARG A 682 -17.46 60.94 -35.77
CA ARG A 682 -16.69 59.90 -36.47
C ARG A 682 -17.01 59.85 -37.97
N LYS A 683 -18.26 60.06 -38.38
CA LYS A 683 -18.66 60.14 -39.80
C LYS A 683 -18.04 61.37 -40.47
N LEU A 684 -18.15 62.55 -39.86
CA LEU A 684 -17.60 63.80 -40.40
C LEU A 684 -16.07 63.78 -40.48
N ARG A 685 -15.39 63.27 -39.44
CA ARG A 685 -13.93 63.02 -39.47
C ARG A 685 -13.52 62.06 -40.58
N LYS A 686 -14.27 60.97 -40.80
CA LYS A 686 -14.03 60.05 -41.92
C LYS A 686 -14.19 60.75 -43.27
N CYS A 687 -15.23 61.57 -43.46
CA CYS A 687 -15.43 62.35 -44.69
C CYS A 687 -14.30 63.37 -44.91
N PHE A 688 -13.85 64.06 -43.86
CA PHE A 688 -12.75 65.02 -43.93
C PHE A 688 -11.40 64.35 -44.20
N MET A 689 -11.08 63.24 -43.53
CA MET A 689 -9.89 62.45 -43.88
C MET A 689 -9.96 61.91 -45.32
N ALA A 690 -11.12 61.45 -45.78
CA ALA A 690 -11.28 60.98 -47.15
C ALA A 690 -10.98 62.10 -48.19
N LEU A 691 -11.39 63.33 -47.90
CA LEU A 691 -11.05 64.52 -48.71
C LEU A 691 -9.56 64.88 -48.64
N CYS A 692 -8.94 64.86 -47.47
CA CYS A 692 -7.51 65.17 -47.31
C CYS A 692 -6.59 64.11 -47.95
N ILE A 693 -6.92 62.82 -47.84
CA ILE A 693 -6.11 61.76 -48.43
C ILE A 693 -6.18 61.85 -49.98
N CYS A 694 -7.30 62.29 -50.56
CA CYS A 694 -7.42 62.48 -52.03
C CYS A 694 -6.38 63.43 -52.62
N PHE A 695 -5.76 64.31 -51.83
CA PHE A 695 -4.73 65.25 -52.28
C PHE A 695 -3.29 64.73 -52.16
N CYS A 696 -3.03 63.56 -51.54
CA CYS A 696 -1.67 63.06 -51.30
C CYS A 696 -1.44 61.66 -51.89
N THR A 697 -1.18 61.57 -53.20
CA THR A 697 -0.85 60.30 -53.89
C THR A 697 0.50 59.68 -53.47
N SER A 698 1.41 60.42 -52.83
CA SER A 698 2.76 59.93 -52.50
C SER A 698 2.86 59.08 -51.22
N ALA A 699 1.81 59.05 -50.37
CA ALA A 699 1.82 58.39 -49.06
C ALA A 699 0.73 57.32 -48.86
N LEU A 700 0.10 56.84 -49.96
CA LEU A 700 -1.01 55.87 -49.90
C LEU A 700 -0.72 54.66 -49.00
N ASN A 701 0.45 54.02 -49.19
CA ASN A 701 0.78 52.75 -48.53
C ASN A 701 0.92 52.87 -47.01
N LYS A 702 1.17 54.08 -46.48
CA LYS A 702 1.24 54.35 -45.02
C LYS A 702 -0.11 54.73 -44.41
N ASN A 703 -1.06 55.18 -45.25
CA ASN A 703 -2.34 55.75 -44.83
C ASN A 703 -3.55 54.84 -45.18
N LEU A 704 -3.31 53.66 -45.73
CA LEU A 704 -4.36 52.65 -45.92
C LEU A 704 -4.84 52.14 -44.54
N PRO A 705 -6.14 51.79 -44.42
CA PRO A 705 -6.67 51.19 -43.20
C PRO A 705 -5.87 49.95 -42.80
N GLU A 706 -5.58 49.82 -41.51
CA GLU A 706 -4.78 48.71 -40.99
C GLU A 706 -5.46 47.37 -41.29
N ILE A 707 -4.74 46.46 -41.96
CA ILE A 707 -5.17 45.10 -42.25
C ILE A 707 -4.57 44.20 -41.18
N HIS A 708 -5.42 43.74 -40.25
CA HIS A 708 -5.02 42.74 -39.27
C HIS A 708 -5.07 41.35 -39.90
N ILE A 709 -3.98 40.61 -39.74
CA ILE A 709 -3.87 39.23 -40.17
C ILE A 709 -3.27 38.39 -39.04
N ASP A 710 -3.68 37.14 -38.94
CA ASP A 710 -3.08 36.19 -38.02
C ASP A 710 -2.09 35.30 -38.78
N LEU A 711 -0.91 35.09 -38.21
CA LEU A 711 -0.04 33.99 -38.61
C LEU A 711 -0.47 32.76 -37.82
N THR A 712 -0.73 31.64 -38.48
CA THR A 712 -1.16 30.40 -37.84
C THR A 712 -0.40 29.20 -38.39
N PHE A 713 -0.20 28.18 -37.57
CA PHE A 713 0.34 26.89 -38.00
C PHE A 713 -0.80 25.85 -38.02
N LYS A 714 -1.17 25.37 -39.20
CA LYS A 714 -2.22 24.35 -39.37
C LYS A 714 -1.78 23.34 -40.42
N GLN A 715 -2.12 22.07 -40.20
CA GLN A 715 -1.78 20.95 -41.12
C GLN A 715 -0.27 20.91 -41.47
N GLY A 716 0.60 21.20 -40.49
CA GLY A 716 2.04 21.16 -40.69
C GLY A 716 2.63 22.35 -41.47
N ARG A 717 1.85 23.41 -41.75
CA ARG A 717 2.32 24.56 -42.54
C ARG A 717 1.99 25.89 -41.87
N LEU A 718 2.91 26.85 -42.00
CA LEU A 718 2.67 28.26 -41.66
C LEU A 718 1.80 28.89 -42.75
N GLN A 719 0.69 29.50 -42.33
CA GLN A 719 -0.24 30.15 -43.23
C GLN A 719 -0.79 31.43 -42.61
N PHE A 720 -0.98 32.45 -43.44
CA PHE A 720 -1.69 33.66 -43.05
C PHE A 720 -3.20 33.41 -43.03
N ARG A 721 -3.90 34.05 -42.10
CA ARG A 721 -5.35 34.08 -42.02
C ARG A 721 -5.80 35.55 -41.94
N PRO A 722 -6.52 36.08 -42.94
CA PRO A 722 -6.88 35.48 -44.23
C PRO A 722 -5.66 35.09 -45.10
N PRO A 723 -5.81 34.21 -46.11
CA PRO A 723 -4.73 33.79 -47.01
C PRO A 723 -4.01 34.96 -47.68
N PHE A 724 -2.74 34.77 -48.04
CA PHE A 724 -1.88 35.82 -48.59
C PHE A 724 -2.49 36.49 -49.84
N GLU A 725 -3.11 35.71 -50.72
CA GLU A 725 -3.77 36.17 -51.92
C GLU A 725 -5.02 37.02 -51.61
N GLU A 726 -5.75 36.68 -50.54
CA GLU A 726 -6.91 37.46 -50.09
C GLU A 726 -6.49 38.80 -49.47
N VAL A 727 -5.41 38.80 -48.69
CA VAL A 727 -4.80 40.02 -48.14
C VAL A 727 -4.32 40.92 -49.28
N ARG A 728 -3.67 40.33 -50.29
CA ARG A 728 -3.23 41.03 -51.51
C ARG A 728 -4.41 41.61 -52.31
N ALA A 729 -5.47 40.82 -52.51
CA ALA A 729 -6.68 41.28 -53.18
C ALA A 729 -7.40 42.40 -52.40
N ARG A 730 -7.44 42.30 -51.07
CA ARG A 730 -8.03 43.33 -50.19
C ARG A 730 -7.23 44.63 -50.24
N TYR A 731 -5.90 44.55 -50.19
CA TYR A 731 -5.02 45.71 -50.34
C TYR A 731 -5.21 46.41 -51.68
N PHE A 732 -5.17 45.66 -52.80
CA PHE A 732 -5.38 46.23 -54.13
C PHE A 732 -6.81 46.72 -54.35
N ARG A 733 -7.81 46.13 -53.70
CA ARG A 733 -9.20 46.62 -53.71
C ARG A 733 -9.32 47.96 -53.01
N GLU A 734 -8.71 48.14 -51.83
CA GLU A 734 -8.71 49.44 -51.13
C GLU A 734 -7.89 50.48 -51.89
N MET A 735 -6.75 50.08 -52.48
CA MET A 735 -5.97 50.94 -53.36
C MET A 735 -6.75 51.37 -54.61
N LYS A 736 -7.44 50.44 -55.29
CA LYS A 736 -8.31 50.73 -56.44
C LYS A 736 -9.49 51.60 -56.05
N ARG A 737 -10.15 51.30 -54.92
CA ARG A 737 -11.24 52.11 -54.36
C ARG A 737 -10.77 53.54 -54.16
N PHE A 738 -9.60 53.71 -53.57
CA PHE A 738 -8.98 55.00 -53.34
C PHE A 738 -8.66 55.75 -54.64
N ILE A 739 -8.00 55.09 -55.60
CA ILE A 739 -7.69 55.66 -56.92
C ILE A 739 -8.97 56.01 -57.71
N SER A 740 -10.07 55.29 -57.47
CA SER A 740 -11.36 55.53 -58.15
C SER A 740 -12.22 56.63 -57.50
N ILE A 741 -11.80 57.20 -56.36
CA ILE A 741 -12.58 58.26 -55.68
C ILE A 741 -12.81 59.46 -56.63
N PRO A 742 -11.81 59.99 -57.35
CA PRO A 742 -12.02 61.09 -58.29
C PRO A 742 -13.07 60.79 -59.37
N ASN A 743 -13.22 59.52 -59.80
CA ASN A 743 -14.21 59.11 -60.80
C ASN A 743 -15.66 59.11 -60.29
N GLN A 744 -15.85 59.06 -58.97
CA GLN A 744 -17.16 59.02 -58.32
C GLN A 744 -17.46 60.31 -57.56
N PHE A 745 -16.49 61.23 -57.51
CA PHE A 745 -16.57 62.46 -56.75
C PHE A 745 -17.41 63.50 -57.50
N LYS A 746 -18.70 63.57 -57.17
CA LYS A 746 -19.65 64.52 -57.78
C LYS A 746 -19.41 65.99 -57.38
N GLY A 747 -18.54 66.26 -56.41
CA GLY A 747 -18.26 67.61 -55.92
C GLY A 747 -19.55 68.39 -55.62
N VAL A 748 -19.57 69.68 -56.00
CA VAL A 748 -20.74 70.57 -55.92
C VAL A 748 -21.41 70.74 -57.30
N SER A 749 -21.27 69.76 -58.20
CA SER A 749 -21.83 69.87 -59.56
C SER A 749 -23.32 69.48 -59.59
N ALA A 750 -24.13 70.25 -60.32
CA ALA A 750 -25.56 69.99 -60.50
C ALA A 750 -25.78 68.75 -61.38
N GLN A 751 -26.94 68.09 -61.25
CA GLN A 751 -27.25 66.84 -61.98
C GLN A 751 -27.20 67.07 -63.50
N GLY A 752 -26.16 66.56 -64.17
CA GLY A 752 -26.06 66.52 -65.64
C GLY A 752 -24.71 66.88 -66.27
N GLU A 753 -23.76 67.46 -65.53
CA GLU A 753 -22.43 67.83 -66.08
C GLU A 753 -21.36 66.75 -65.89
N GLU A 754 -20.36 66.73 -66.80
CA GLU A 754 -19.23 65.80 -66.75
C GLU A 754 -18.32 66.07 -65.53
N LEU A 755 -17.91 64.99 -64.86
CA LEU A 755 -17.08 65.04 -63.65
C LEU A 755 -15.67 65.55 -63.98
N ILE A 756 -15.37 66.82 -63.66
CA ILE A 756 -14.05 67.45 -63.85
C ILE A 756 -12.89 66.71 -63.15
N PHE A 757 -13.20 65.88 -62.15
CA PHE A 757 -12.24 65.17 -61.31
C PHE A 757 -11.66 63.92 -61.97
N ASN A 758 -12.28 63.38 -63.03
CA ASN A 758 -11.80 62.19 -63.74
C ASN A 758 -10.40 62.40 -64.34
N VAL A 759 -10.13 63.61 -64.84
CA VAL A 759 -8.84 64.01 -65.46
C VAL A 759 -7.67 63.94 -64.46
N MET A 760 -7.92 63.98 -63.15
CA MET A 760 -6.87 63.87 -62.13
C MET A 760 -6.18 62.50 -62.12
N ILE A 761 -6.88 61.42 -62.52
CA ILE A 761 -6.31 60.08 -62.57
C ILE A 761 -5.25 60.01 -63.66
N ASP A 762 -5.56 60.52 -64.85
CA ASP A 762 -4.66 60.49 -66.01
C ASP A 762 -3.42 61.37 -65.80
N ARG A 763 -3.60 62.56 -65.22
CA ARG A 763 -2.46 63.47 -64.93
C ARG A 763 -1.48 62.94 -63.88
N ASN A 764 -1.95 62.08 -62.97
CA ASN A 764 -1.13 61.51 -61.90
C ASN A 764 -0.75 60.04 -62.14
N ALA A 765 -0.97 59.52 -63.35
CA ALA A 765 -0.76 58.12 -63.69
C ALA A 765 0.70 57.65 -63.47
N SER A 766 1.68 58.55 -63.59
CA SER A 766 3.10 58.27 -63.30
C SER A 766 3.34 57.87 -61.84
N GLY A 767 2.51 58.34 -60.90
CA GLY A 767 2.58 57.95 -59.48
C GLY A 767 2.12 56.52 -59.22
N PHE A 768 1.33 55.91 -60.11
CA PHE A 768 0.88 54.52 -59.94
C PHE A 768 2.04 53.54 -60.00
N LEU A 769 3.03 53.76 -60.88
CA LEU A 769 4.23 52.93 -60.95
C LEU A 769 4.96 52.84 -59.61
N THR A 770 5.10 53.98 -58.93
CA THR A 770 5.73 54.04 -57.59
C THR A 770 4.88 53.34 -56.52
N ILE A 771 3.55 53.46 -56.59
CA ILE A 771 2.64 52.82 -55.63
C ILE A 771 2.65 51.29 -55.79
N PHE A 772 2.56 50.79 -57.03
CA PHE A 772 2.62 49.35 -57.33
C PHE A 772 4.00 48.77 -56.95
N SER A 773 5.10 49.47 -57.25
CA SER A 773 6.45 49.03 -56.84
C SER A 773 6.58 48.92 -55.31
N LYS A 774 6.09 49.91 -54.56
CA LYS A 774 6.10 49.86 -53.09
C LYS A 774 5.13 48.81 -52.53
N ALA A 775 4.06 48.46 -53.24
CA ALA A 775 3.15 47.39 -52.85
C ALA A 775 3.84 46.02 -52.97
N GLU A 776 4.61 45.77 -54.03
CA GLU A 776 5.38 44.53 -54.17
C GLU A 776 6.47 44.39 -53.10
N ASP A 777 7.18 45.47 -52.77
CA ASP A 777 8.14 45.49 -51.66
C ASP A 777 7.47 45.15 -50.32
N LEU A 778 6.29 45.72 -50.07
CA LEU A 778 5.50 45.44 -48.86
C LEU A 778 5.10 43.96 -48.78
N PHE A 779 4.64 43.35 -49.87
CA PHE A 779 4.28 41.92 -49.89
C PHE A 779 5.49 41.01 -49.76
N SER A 780 6.64 41.40 -50.31
CA SER A 780 7.91 40.69 -50.14
C SER A 780 8.35 40.70 -48.67
N ARG A 781 8.26 41.85 -48.00
CA ARG A 781 8.53 41.97 -46.56
C ARG A 781 7.52 41.21 -45.70
N LEU A 782 6.25 41.20 -46.08
CA LEU A 782 5.22 40.42 -45.40
C LEU A 782 5.53 38.91 -45.47
N GLN A 783 5.91 38.41 -46.64
CA GLN A 783 6.30 37.02 -46.82
C GLN A 783 7.56 36.66 -45.99
N ALA A 784 8.52 37.59 -45.90
CA ALA A 784 9.72 37.42 -45.06
C ALA A 784 9.40 37.21 -43.57
N VAL A 785 8.25 37.69 -43.06
CA VAL A 785 7.82 37.45 -41.67
C VAL A 785 7.61 35.96 -41.40
N GLN A 786 7.10 35.18 -42.37
CA GLN A 786 6.89 33.74 -42.19
C GLN A 786 8.22 32.98 -41.99
N HIS A 787 9.29 33.44 -42.64
CA HIS A 787 10.59 32.79 -42.56
C HIS A 787 11.19 32.83 -41.15
N LYS A 788 10.90 33.89 -40.36
CA LYS A 788 11.35 34.01 -38.96
C LYS A 788 10.84 32.88 -38.05
N PHE A 789 9.66 32.32 -38.36
CA PHE A 789 9.00 31.29 -37.56
C PHE A 789 9.16 29.87 -38.12
N LYS A 790 9.73 29.72 -39.32
CA LYS A 790 9.80 28.44 -40.03
C LYS A 790 10.64 27.40 -39.30
N GLU A 791 11.75 27.79 -38.70
CA GLU A 791 12.63 26.90 -37.93
C GLU A 791 11.98 26.40 -36.63
N TRP A 792 11.09 27.20 -36.03
CA TRP A 792 10.45 26.90 -34.75
C TRP A 792 9.34 25.85 -34.86
N VAL A 793 8.70 25.77 -36.02
CA VAL A 793 7.57 24.85 -36.25
C VAL A 793 7.97 23.52 -36.90
N VAL A 794 9.28 23.29 -37.12
CA VAL A 794 9.80 22.04 -37.72
C VAL A 794 9.38 20.81 -36.92
N LEU A 795 9.33 20.93 -35.59
CA LEU A 795 8.88 19.85 -34.69
C LEU A 795 7.43 19.40 -34.97
N GLY A 796 6.58 20.29 -35.50
CA GLY A 796 5.21 19.98 -35.88
C GLY A 796 5.06 19.31 -37.24
N GLN A 797 6.16 19.10 -37.98
CA GLN A 797 6.17 18.47 -39.30
C GLN A 797 6.68 17.03 -39.28
N VAL A 798 7.17 16.56 -38.12
CA VAL A 798 7.82 15.26 -37.95
C VAL A 798 7.08 14.44 -36.91
N ASP A 799 7.09 13.12 -37.07
CA ASP A 799 6.60 12.17 -36.08
C ASP A 799 7.58 12.10 -34.90
N LEU A 800 7.27 12.82 -33.82
CA LEU A 800 8.14 12.96 -32.64
C LEU A 800 8.38 11.61 -31.94
N GLU A 801 7.41 10.70 -31.94
CA GLU A 801 7.52 9.40 -31.25
C GLU A 801 8.58 8.53 -31.91
N LYS A 802 8.50 8.37 -33.24
CA LYS A 802 9.50 7.60 -34.00
C LYS A 802 10.90 8.21 -33.91
N LEU A 803 10.99 9.53 -33.86
CA LEU A 803 12.26 10.24 -33.78
C LEU A 803 12.93 10.02 -32.42
N VAL A 804 12.14 10.09 -31.35
CA VAL A 804 12.58 9.82 -29.97
C VAL A 804 13.02 8.36 -29.81
N GLU A 805 12.24 7.40 -30.32
CA GLU A 805 12.58 5.97 -30.23
C GLU A 805 13.85 5.61 -31.01
N LYS A 806 14.10 6.27 -32.15
CA LYS A 806 15.27 5.98 -33.00
C LYS A 806 16.58 6.57 -32.45
N HIS A 807 16.52 7.74 -31.81
CA HIS A 807 17.70 8.55 -31.50
C HIS A 807 18.07 8.64 -30.01
N LEU A 808 17.24 8.11 -29.11
CA LEU A 808 17.55 8.11 -27.67
C LEU A 808 17.81 6.69 -27.19
N SER A 809 19.05 6.41 -26.81
CA SER A 809 19.46 5.11 -26.27
C SER A 809 20.23 5.25 -24.95
N SER A 810 21.07 6.29 -24.83
CA SER A 810 21.90 6.56 -23.65
C SER A 810 21.34 7.69 -22.79
N VAL A 811 21.63 7.66 -21.48
CA VAL A 811 21.23 8.71 -20.51
C VAL A 811 21.64 10.11 -20.97
N GLN A 812 22.81 10.22 -21.59
CA GLN A 812 23.37 11.47 -22.10
C GLN A 812 22.52 12.07 -23.22
N ASP A 813 21.87 11.23 -24.04
CA ASP A 813 20.99 11.69 -25.11
C ASP A 813 19.77 12.41 -24.54
N TRP A 814 19.11 11.83 -23.53
CA TRP A 814 18.00 12.51 -22.85
C TRP A 814 18.46 13.79 -22.16
N GLU A 815 19.59 13.76 -21.43
CA GLU A 815 20.09 14.92 -20.70
C GLU A 815 20.42 16.09 -21.65
N ARG A 816 21.10 15.82 -22.77
CA ARG A 816 21.41 16.81 -23.80
C ARG A 816 20.14 17.39 -24.41
N ASN A 817 19.14 16.55 -24.72
CA ASN A 817 17.89 16.99 -25.31
C ASN A 817 17.03 17.81 -24.33
N PHE A 818 16.95 17.43 -23.05
CA PHE A 818 16.27 18.25 -22.03
C PHE A 818 16.95 19.61 -21.84
N LYS A 819 18.30 19.67 -21.82
CA LYS A 819 19.05 20.94 -21.75
C LYS A 819 18.80 21.82 -22.99
N ALA A 820 18.85 21.23 -24.18
CA ALA A 820 18.59 21.94 -25.43
C ALA A 820 17.16 22.48 -25.48
N LEU A 821 16.17 21.68 -25.05
CA LEU A 821 14.78 22.09 -25.01
C LEU A 821 14.55 23.25 -24.04
N LYS A 822 15.17 23.22 -22.86
CA LYS A 822 15.12 24.31 -21.89
C LYS A 822 15.73 25.61 -22.43
N ALA A 823 16.82 25.52 -23.21
CA ALA A 823 17.42 26.67 -23.87
C ALA A 823 16.49 27.24 -24.97
N ARG A 824 15.92 26.36 -25.81
CA ARG A 824 14.96 26.74 -26.85
C ARG A 824 13.66 27.33 -26.28
N GLY A 825 13.16 26.84 -25.15
CA GLY A 825 12.03 27.45 -24.43
C GLY A 825 12.30 28.90 -24.05
N LYS A 826 13.47 29.21 -23.47
CA LYS A 826 13.86 30.60 -23.14
C LYS A 826 14.03 31.49 -24.37
N GLU A 827 14.50 30.95 -25.48
CA GLU A 827 14.60 31.69 -26.74
C GLU A 827 13.22 31.99 -27.34
N SER A 828 12.25 31.07 -27.21
CA SER A 828 10.88 31.24 -27.72
C SER A 828 10.13 32.39 -27.06
N GLU A 829 10.41 32.68 -25.78
CA GLU A 829 9.83 33.83 -25.07
C GLU A 829 10.16 35.17 -25.73
N ARG A 830 11.35 35.26 -26.37
CA ARG A 830 11.84 36.46 -27.07
C ARG A 830 11.19 36.68 -28.44
N LEU A 831 10.37 35.73 -28.92
CA LEU A 831 9.66 35.88 -30.19
C LEU A 831 8.59 36.98 -30.07
N PRO A 832 8.47 37.86 -31.10
CA PRO A 832 7.54 38.98 -31.08
C PRO A 832 6.10 38.49 -31.20
N SER A 833 5.22 38.99 -30.33
CA SER A 833 3.76 38.70 -30.36
C SER A 833 3.04 39.39 -31.52
N GLN A 834 3.60 40.47 -32.05
CA GLN A 834 3.04 41.22 -33.18
C GLN A 834 4.15 41.81 -34.04
N GLU A 835 4.00 41.72 -35.36
CA GLU A 835 4.93 42.27 -36.35
C GLU A 835 4.16 43.18 -37.30
N LYS A 836 4.60 44.44 -37.41
CA LYS A 836 3.94 45.45 -38.25
C LYS A 836 4.74 45.71 -39.52
N VAL A 837 4.11 45.46 -40.67
CA VAL A 837 4.64 45.73 -42.01
C VAL A 837 3.77 46.82 -42.65
N ASP A 838 4.15 48.08 -42.42
CA ASP A 838 3.40 49.28 -42.84
C ASP A 838 1.93 49.25 -42.41
N CYS A 839 0.99 49.03 -43.34
CA CYS A 839 -0.44 48.98 -43.11
C CYS A 839 -0.96 47.58 -42.76
N ILE A 840 -0.09 46.57 -42.69
CA ILE A 840 -0.46 45.19 -42.33
C ILE A 840 0.14 44.87 -40.97
N THR A 841 -0.70 44.44 -40.04
CA THR A 841 -0.29 44.05 -38.70
C THR A 841 -0.53 42.57 -38.51
N VAL A 842 0.57 41.84 -38.39
CA VAL A 842 0.61 40.38 -38.23
C VAL A 842 0.57 40.06 -36.75
N ASN A 843 -0.49 39.40 -36.32
CA ASN A 843 -0.58 38.78 -35.01
C ASN A 843 0.15 37.44 -35.04
N CYS A 844 1.24 37.33 -34.28
CA CYS A 844 2.09 36.14 -34.21
C CYS A 844 1.76 35.26 -33.00
N GLU A 845 0.89 35.72 -32.10
CA GLU A 845 0.50 35.00 -30.89
C GLU A 845 -0.05 33.58 -31.16
N PRO A 846 -0.87 33.34 -32.22
CA PRO A 846 -1.33 31.99 -32.51
C PRO A 846 -0.21 31.03 -32.93
N VAL A 847 0.87 31.50 -33.58
CA VAL A 847 2.04 30.66 -33.86
C VAL A 847 2.89 30.47 -32.62
N LYS A 848 3.07 31.52 -31.81
CA LYS A 848 3.81 31.42 -30.54
C LYS A 848 3.21 30.37 -29.62
N ALA A 849 1.88 30.39 -29.45
CA ALA A 849 1.15 29.38 -28.70
C ALA A 849 1.37 27.96 -29.25
N VAL A 850 1.44 27.79 -30.58
CA VAL A 850 1.75 26.49 -31.20
C VAL A 850 3.20 26.09 -30.97
N ILE A 851 4.16 27.01 -30.99
CA ILE A 851 5.57 26.72 -30.69
C ILE A 851 5.72 26.25 -29.25
N ASP A 852 5.06 26.93 -28.31
CA ASP A 852 5.05 26.55 -26.89
C ASP A 852 4.44 25.16 -26.70
N ASP A 853 3.32 24.86 -27.37
CA ASP A 853 2.71 23.53 -27.39
C ASP A 853 3.63 22.46 -27.99
N LEU A 854 4.34 22.75 -29.09
CA LEU A 854 5.30 21.82 -29.70
C LEU A 854 6.51 21.55 -28.79
N ILE A 855 7.01 22.58 -28.10
CA ILE A 855 8.10 22.44 -27.11
C ILE A 855 7.64 21.58 -25.94
N GLN A 856 6.45 21.84 -25.41
CA GLN A 856 5.86 21.06 -24.32
C GLN A 856 5.61 19.61 -24.74
N ARG A 857 5.05 19.40 -25.94
CA ARG A 857 4.81 18.06 -26.48
C ARG A 857 6.10 17.26 -26.65
N LEU A 858 7.19 17.87 -27.11
CA LEU A 858 8.48 17.20 -27.18
C LEU A 858 9.03 16.89 -25.77
N PHE A 859 8.87 17.79 -24.80
CA PHE A 859 9.23 17.52 -23.40
C PHE A 859 8.49 16.31 -22.85
N ASP A 860 7.18 16.25 -23.05
CA ASP A 860 6.33 15.16 -22.58
C ASP A 860 6.70 13.83 -23.26
N MET A 861 7.03 13.84 -24.56
CA MET A 861 7.52 12.65 -25.28
C MET A 861 8.89 12.19 -24.77
N LEU A 862 9.80 13.11 -24.45
CA LEU A 862 11.08 12.78 -23.82
C LEU A 862 10.89 12.14 -22.44
N LEU A 863 9.95 12.65 -21.65
CA LEU A 863 9.58 12.06 -20.35
C LEU A 863 8.96 10.67 -20.50
N LEU A 864 8.00 10.51 -21.41
CA LEU A 864 7.33 9.24 -21.67
C LEU A 864 8.33 8.18 -22.17
N SER A 865 9.23 8.54 -23.09
CA SER A 865 10.26 7.61 -23.57
C SER A 865 11.24 7.20 -22.49
N LEU A 866 11.67 8.13 -21.63
CA LEU A 866 12.55 7.83 -20.49
C LEU A 866 11.86 6.87 -19.50
N ARG A 867 10.58 7.12 -19.18
CA ARG A 867 9.76 6.22 -18.34
C ARG A 867 9.60 4.84 -18.98
N LYS A 868 9.26 4.77 -20.27
CA LYS A 868 9.12 3.50 -21.03
C LYS A 868 10.44 2.72 -21.05
N SER A 869 11.58 3.41 -21.18
CA SER A 869 12.89 2.77 -21.14
C SER A 869 13.24 2.21 -19.75
N ILE A 870 12.99 2.97 -18.67
CA ILE A 870 13.18 2.47 -17.29
C ILE A 870 12.25 1.28 -17.01
N GLN A 871 10.99 1.37 -17.46
CA GLN A 871 10.00 0.30 -17.33
C GLN A 871 10.44 -0.97 -18.08
N GLY A 872 10.99 -0.83 -19.29
CA GLY A 872 11.55 -1.97 -20.04
C GLY A 872 12.69 -2.67 -19.29
N HIS A 873 13.62 -1.90 -18.71
CA HIS A 873 14.69 -2.47 -17.88
C HIS A 873 14.13 -3.17 -16.63
N THR A 874 13.19 -2.54 -15.91
CA THR A 874 12.58 -3.14 -14.71
C THR A 874 11.79 -4.40 -15.05
N GLN A 875 11.05 -4.43 -16.16
CA GLN A 875 10.31 -5.62 -16.59
C GLN A 875 11.23 -6.78 -16.99
N ALA A 876 12.35 -6.50 -17.68
CA ALA A 876 13.33 -7.52 -18.04
C ALA A 876 13.97 -8.17 -16.80
N ILE A 877 14.33 -7.36 -15.80
CA ILE A 877 14.88 -7.85 -14.54
C ILE A 877 13.82 -8.63 -13.75
N ASP A 878 12.59 -8.12 -13.66
CA ASP A 878 11.50 -8.77 -12.90
C ASP A 878 11.11 -10.12 -13.50
N SER A 879 11.10 -10.21 -14.84
CA SER A 879 10.85 -11.47 -15.56
C SER A 879 11.94 -12.49 -15.25
N PHE A 880 13.21 -12.08 -15.34
CA PHE A 880 14.34 -12.96 -14.99
C PHE A 880 14.28 -13.45 -13.53
N VAL A 881 14.00 -12.54 -12.59
CA VAL A 881 13.93 -12.90 -11.16
C VAL A 881 12.76 -13.84 -10.88
N SER A 882 11.60 -13.59 -11.50
CA SER A 882 10.40 -14.42 -11.31
C SER A 882 10.59 -15.82 -11.90
N GLU A 883 11.08 -15.92 -13.14
CA GLU A 883 11.40 -17.19 -13.80
C GLU A 883 12.47 -17.99 -13.01
N SER A 884 13.49 -17.30 -12.49
CA SER A 884 14.55 -17.93 -11.69
C SER A 884 14.02 -18.43 -10.34
N MET A 885 13.19 -17.65 -9.67
CA MET A 885 12.56 -18.04 -8.40
C MET A 885 11.64 -19.25 -8.57
N GLU A 886 10.86 -19.30 -9.64
CA GLU A 886 10.00 -20.45 -9.97
C GLU A 886 10.85 -21.70 -10.24
N ALA A 887 11.90 -21.58 -11.06
CA ALA A 887 12.80 -22.68 -11.38
C ALA A 887 13.54 -23.25 -10.16
N LEU A 888 13.85 -22.43 -9.15
CA LEU A 888 14.53 -22.85 -7.92
C LEU A 888 13.59 -23.37 -6.83
N SER A 889 12.28 -23.20 -6.99
CA SER A 889 11.26 -23.62 -6.02
C SER A 889 10.92 -25.11 -6.08
N THR A 890 11.29 -25.81 -7.15
CA THR A 890 11.04 -27.24 -7.31
C THR A 890 12.03 -28.07 -6.49
N ARG A 891 11.51 -28.97 -5.66
CA ARG A 891 12.31 -29.91 -4.86
C ARG A 891 12.52 -31.20 -5.65
N PRO A 892 13.77 -31.58 -5.98
CA PRO A 892 14.04 -32.79 -6.76
C PRO A 892 13.91 -34.04 -5.89
N GLU A 893 13.29 -35.09 -6.42
CA GLU A 893 13.05 -36.38 -5.76
C GLU A 893 13.85 -37.54 -6.38
N SER A 894 14.55 -37.30 -7.50
CA SER A 894 15.41 -38.28 -8.18
C SER A 894 16.77 -37.70 -8.57
N MET A 895 17.75 -38.57 -8.87
CA MET A 895 19.10 -38.14 -9.28
C MET A 895 19.10 -37.37 -10.61
N GLU A 896 18.25 -37.78 -11.56
CA GLU A 896 18.06 -37.07 -12.82
C GLU A 896 17.47 -35.67 -12.59
N GLU A 897 16.53 -35.55 -11.65
CA GLU A 897 15.97 -34.25 -11.24
C GLU A 897 16.98 -33.39 -10.48
N ILE A 898 17.84 -33.97 -9.63
CA ILE A 898 18.93 -33.26 -8.96
C ILE A 898 19.93 -32.73 -10.00
N GLY A 899 20.28 -33.53 -11.00
CA GLY A 899 21.11 -33.11 -12.13
C GLY A 899 20.47 -31.97 -12.93
N ALA A 900 19.18 -32.07 -13.24
CA ALA A 900 18.43 -31.02 -13.91
C ALA A 900 18.32 -29.74 -13.08
N ALA A 901 18.11 -29.85 -11.76
CA ALA A 901 18.04 -28.72 -10.83
C ALA A 901 19.39 -27.99 -10.71
N ASN A 902 20.51 -28.72 -10.57
CA ASN A 902 21.86 -28.15 -10.62
C ASN A 902 22.17 -27.50 -11.97
N GLY A 903 21.70 -28.09 -13.07
CA GLY A 903 21.79 -27.52 -14.41
C GLY A 903 21.07 -26.18 -14.52
N LYS A 904 19.82 -26.10 -14.04
CA LYS A 904 19.04 -24.84 -13.98
C LYS A 904 19.72 -23.79 -13.08
N HIS A 905 20.18 -24.18 -11.90
CA HIS A 905 20.92 -23.28 -11.00
C HIS A 905 22.17 -22.70 -11.68
N SER A 906 22.94 -23.53 -12.38
CA SER A 906 24.14 -23.10 -13.12
C SER A 906 23.81 -22.14 -14.27
N GLN A 907 22.71 -22.37 -15.00
CA GLN A 907 22.25 -21.46 -16.05
C GLN A 907 21.83 -20.10 -15.48
N ILE A 908 21.11 -20.08 -14.35
CA ILE A 908 20.72 -18.84 -13.66
C ILE A 908 21.98 -18.09 -13.21
N PHE A 909 22.94 -18.79 -12.59
CA PHE A 909 24.20 -18.21 -12.14
C PHE A 909 25.00 -17.59 -13.30
N ALA A 910 25.02 -18.25 -14.47
CA ALA A 910 25.70 -17.75 -15.66
C ALA A 910 25.04 -16.50 -16.28
N ARG A 911 23.71 -16.35 -16.18
CA ARG A 911 22.99 -15.16 -16.70
C ARG A 911 23.00 -13.96 -15.76
N LYS A 912 23.24 -14.13 -14.45
CA LYS A 912 23.26 -13.00 -13.49
C LYS A 912 24.19 -11.84 -13.89
N PRO A 913 25.43 -12.06 -14.35
CA PRO A 913 26.33 -10.98 -14.79
C PRO A 913 25.79 -10.15 -15.96
N GLU A 914 24.91 -10.70 -16.79
CA GLU A 914 24.29 -9.99 -17.93
C GLU A 914 23.15 -9.06 -17.47
N ILE A 915 22.48 -9.40 -16.36
CA ILE A 915 21.34 -8.66 -15.81
C ILE A 915 21.80 -7.51 -14.89
N LEU A 916 22.93 -7.65 -14.20
CA LEU A 916 23.45 -6.61 -13.29
C LEU A 916 23.65 -5.23 -13.94
N PRO A 917 24.19 -5.10 -15.18
CA PRO A 917 24.27 -3.81 -15.88
C PRO A 917 22.90 -3.16 -16.15
N GLN A 918 21.82 -3.94 -16.27
CA GLN A 918 20.46 -3.42 -16.48
C GLN A 918 19.98 -2.63 -15.26
N PHE A 919 20.35 -3.04 -14.04
CA PHE A 919 20.06 -2.28 -12.82
C PHE A 919 20.75 -0.91 -12.84
N GLN A 920 22.04 -0.86 -13.18
CA GLN A 920 22.81 0.38 -13.26
C GLN A 920 22.20 1.32 -14.31
N CYS A 921 21.90 0.81 -15.51
CA CYS A 921 21.24 1.59 -16.55
C CYS A 921 19.87 2.13 -16.10
N ALA A 922 19.07 1.34 -15.40
CA ALA A 922 17.78 1.77 -14.88
C ALA A 922 17.91 2.81 -13.76
N GLU A 923 18.89 2.67 -12.86
CA GLU A 923 19.16 3.62 -11.78
C GLU A 923 19.63 4.98 -12.30
N GLU A 924 20.56 5.00 -13.27
CA GLU A 924 21.03 6.23 -13.91
C GLU A 924 19.91 6.96 -14.65
N LYS A 925 19.10 6.22 -15.41
CA LYS A 925 17.90 6.77 -16.08
C LYS A 925 16.87 7.29 -15.08
N ASN A 926 16.63 6.57 -13.98
CA ASN A 926 15.69 7.00 -12.94
C ASN A 926 16.20 8.22 -12.15
N ARG A 927 17.53 8.37 -12.00
CA ARG A 927 18.14 9.57 -11.43
C ARG A 927 17.88 10.80 -12.30
N LEU A 928 18.04 10.67 -13.62
CA LEU A 928 17.68 11.73 -14.57
C LEU A 928 16.18 12.03 -14.52
N LEU A 929 15.33 11.00 -14.44
CA LEU A 929 13.88 11.17 -14.32
C LEU A 929 13.50 11.98 -13.07
N ARG A 930 14.08 11.67 -11.90
CA ARG A 930 13.87 12.46 -10.67
C ARG A 930 14.33 13.90 -10.83
N ALA A 931 15.47 14.14 -11.48
CA ALA A 931 16.00 15.49 -11.68
C ALA A 931 15.10 16.36 -12.59
N VAL A 932 14.43 15.75 -13.58
CA VAL A 932 13.62 16.48 -14.57
C VAL A 932 12.13 16.53 -14.18
N ALA A 933 11.57 15.46 -13.61
CA ALA A 933 10.15 15.33 -13.30
C ALA A 933 9.81 15.44 -11.80
N GLY A 934 10.80 15.57 -10.91
CA GLY A 934 10.62 15.67 -9.45
C GLY A 934 10.22 14.36 -8.75
N ALA A 935 9.72 13.37 -9.50
CA ALA A 935 9.38 12.04 -9.02
C ALA A 935 10.01 10.96 -9.91
N GLY A 936 10.52 9.89 -9.30
CA GLY A 936 11.09 8.73 -9.97
C GLY A 936 10.18 7.51 -9.89
N MET A 937 10.60 6.40 -10.49
CA MET A 937 9.94 5.11 -10.33
C MET A 937 10.45 4.43 -9.05
N ASP A 938 9.56 4.11 -8.13
CA ASP A 938 9.89 3.47 -6.84
C ASP A 938 10.05 1.94 -6.95
N SER A 939 9.57 1.35 -8.06
CA SER A 939 9.61 -0.10 -8.33
C SER A 939 11.03 -0.68 -8.32
N LEU A 940 12.06 0.12 -8.61
CA LEU A 940 13.48 -0.31 -8.57
C LEU A 940 13.91 -0.80 -7.18
N SER A 941 13.41 -0.19 -6.10
CA SER A 941 13.73 -0.61 -4.73
C SER A 941 13.12 -1.99 -4.41
N SER A 942 11.87 -2.20 -4.81
CA SER A 942 11.19 -3.49 -4.66
C SER A 942 11.85 -4.60 -5.49
N LEU A 943 12.34 -4.27 -6.69
CA LEU A 943 13.04 -5.21 -7.55
C LEU A 943 14.40 -5.63 -6.98
N ARG A 944 15.12 -4.68 -6.36
CA ARG A 944 16.37 -4.97 -5.66
C ARG A 944 16.13 -5.93 -4.49
N ALA A 945 15.07 -5.72 -3.71
CA ALA A 945 14.69 -6.67 -2.66
C ALA A 945 14.32 -8.07 -3.20
N LYS A 946 13.64 -8.16 -4.36
CA LYS A 946 13.38 -9.45 -5.02
C LYS A 946 14.68 -10.12 -5.51
N TRP A 947 15.64 -9.35 -5.99
CA TRP A 947 16.96 -9.85 -6.40
C TRP A 947 17.76 -10.39 -5.22
N ASP A 948 17.79 -9.67 -4.09
CA ASP A 948 18.46 -10.13 -2.87
C ASP A 948 17.80 -11.41 -2.33
N LYS A 949 16.46 -11.51 -2.46
CA LYS A 949 15.74 -12.76 -2.16
C LYS A 949 16.12 -13.90 -3.09
N LEU A 950 16.30 -13.65 -4.39
CA LEU A 950 16.78 -14.66 -5.35
C LEU A 950 18.18 -15.15 -4.97
N GLU A 951 19.08 -14.26 -4.54
CA GLU A 951 20.41 -14.64 -4.04
C GLU A 951 20.34 -15.60 -2.86
N LEU A 952 19.53 -15.25 -1.87
CA LEU A 952 19.33 -16.10 -0.70
C LEU A 952 18.66 -17.43 -1.06
N VAL A 953 17.71 -17.43 -1.99
CA VAL A 953 17.06 -18.66 -2.48
C VAL A 953 18.04 -19.55 -3.24
N MET A 954 18.94 -19.00 -4.05
CA MET A 954 19.99 -19.77 -4.73
C MET A 954 20.91 -20.48 -3.73
N GLU A 955 21.38 -19.77 -2.70
CA GLU A 955 22.19 -20.37 -1.63
C GLU A 955 21.42 -21.47 -0.89
N SER A 956 20.15 -21.21 -0.56
CA SER A 956 19.28 -22.20 0.10
C SER A 956 18.99 -23.41 -0.78
N HIS A 957 18.83 -23.23 -2.09
CA HIS A 957 18.56 -24.30 -3.05
C HIS A 957 19.77 -25.23 -3.15
N GLN A 958 20.98 -24.69 -3.12
CA GLN A 958 22.21 -25.48 -3.14
C GLN A 958 22.44 -26.26 -1.83
N LEU A 959 22.04 -25.70 -0.69
CA LEU A 959 21.98 -26.41 0.59
C LEU A 959 20.93 -27.52 0.57
N MET A 960 19.73 -27.23 0.06
CA MET A 960 18.64 -28.20 -0.08
C MET A 960 19.04 -29.37 -0.98
N ILE A 961 19.72 -29.12 -2.10
CA ILE A 961 20.25 -30.17 -2.97
C ILE A 961 21.24 -31.06 -2.21
N LYS A 962 22.17 -30.49 -1.43
CA LYS A 962 23.10 -31.28 -0.60
C LYS A 962 22.37 -32.14 0.43
N GLU A 963 21.35 -31.58 1.08
CA GLU A 963 20.52 -32.32 2.04
C GLU A 963 19.74 -33.45 1.36
N GLN A 964 19.16 -33.23 0.18
CA GLN A 964 18.50 -34.28 -0.59
C GLN A 964 19.46 -35.40 -1.03
N MET A 965 20.70 -35.06 -1.43
CA MET A 965 21.71 -36.07 -1.71
C MET A 965 22.01 -36.95 -0.49
N GLU A 966 22.13 -36.36 0.72
CA GLU A 966 22.35 -37.15 1.95
C GLU A 966 21.15 -38.02 2.34
N VAL A 967 19.92 -37.52 2.15
CA VAL A 967 18.70 -38.32 2.38
C VAL A 967 18.67 -39.52 1.43
N MET A 968 18.97 -39.31 0.14
CA MET A 968 19.04 -40.40 -0.84
C MET A 968 20.15 -41.40 -0.52
N ARG A 969 21.31 -40.92 -0.08
CA ARG A 969 22.41 -41.77 0.39
C ARG A 969 21.99 -42.66 1.56
N THR A 970 21.25 -42.09 2.52
CA THR A 970 20.73 -42.82 3.69
C THR A 970 19.69 -43.86 3.29
N ASN A 971 18.79 -43.54 2.35
CA ASN A 971 17.80 -44.46 1.82
C ASN A 971 18.45 -45.63 1.06
N ALA A 972 19.45 -45.36 0.21
CA ALA A 972 20.21 -46.38 -0.50
C ALA A 972 20.94 -47.33 0.47
N ALA A 973 21.59 -46.80 1.52
CA ALA A 973 22.19 -47.61 2.58
C ALA A 973 21.17 -48.50 3.31
N GLY A 974 19.95 -47.98 3.54
CA GLY A 974 18.83 -48.73 4.09
C GLY A 974 18.43 -49.92 3.21
N HIS A 975 18.24 -49.69 1.91
CA HIS A 975 17.91 -50.74 0.95
C HIS A 975 19.02 -51.80 0.81
N ILE A 976 20.29 -51.41 0.87
CA ILE A 976 21.43 -52.33 0.86
C ILE A 976 21.38 -53.27 2.08
N SER A 977 21.06 -52.73 3.27
CA SER A 977 20.93 -53.54 4.48
C SER A 977 19.77 -54.53 4.41
N ALA A 978 18.63 -54.10 3.84
CA ALA A 978 17.46 -54.95 3.66
C ALA A 978 17.76 -56.09 2.66
N TYR A 979 18.40 -55.76 1.54
CA TYR A 979 18.82 -56.75 0.54
C TYR A 979 19.76 -57.80 1.13
N ARG A 980 20.75 -57.40 1.93
CA ARG A 980 21.66 -58.34 2.61
C ARG A 980 20.90 -59.30 3.53
N ALA A 981 19.97 -58.77 4.33
CA ALA A 981 19.16 -59.60 5.22
C ALA A 981 18.27 -60.60 4.46
N ASP A 982 17.69 -60.18 3.34
CA ASP A 982 16.86 -61.05 2.51
C ASP A 982 17.69 -62.10 1.75
N LEU A 983 18.89 -61.75 1.30
CA LEU A 983 19.85 -62.67 0.69
C LEU A 983 20.32 -63.74 1.69
N GLU A 984 20.65 -63.37 2.93
CA GLU A 984 21.01 -64.32 4.00
C GLU A 984 19.86 -65.29 4.29
N ARG A 985 18.63 -64.78 4.41
CA ARG A 985 17.43 -65.62 4.59
C ARG A 985 17.18 -66.53 3.40
N PHE A 986 17.39 -66.04 2.18
CA PHE A 986 17.27 -66.85 0.97
C PHE A 986 18.32 -67.96 0.96
N LYS A 987 19.60 -67.65 1.20
CA LYS A 987 20.69 -68.62 1.24
C LYS A 987 20.45 -69.72 2.27
N ALA A 988 20.01 -69.35 3.48
CA ALA A 988 19.67 -70.33 4.52
C ALA A 988 18.53 -71.27 4.09
N ARG A 989 17.50 -70.76 3.41
CA ARG A 989 16.41 -71.57 2.86
C ARG A 989 16.89 -72.47 1.71
N TRP A 990 17.76 -71.96 0.84
CA TRP A 990 18.35 -72.72 -0.26
C TRP A 990 19.22 -73.89 0.27
N ASP A 991 20.08 -73.65 1.26
CA ASP A 991 20.92 -74.70 1.84
C ASP A 991 20.12 -75.82 2.52
N GLN A 992 18.94 -75.51 3.05
CA GLN A 992 18.03 -76.50 3.64
C GLN A 992 17.27 -77.31 2.58
N LEU A 993 16.84 -76.67 1.49
CA LEU A 993 15.94 -77.25 0.50
C LEU A 993 16.67 -77.83 -0.71
N LYS A 994 17.95 -77.50 -0.92
CA LYS A 994 18.69 -78.01 -2.06
C LYS A 994 18.77 -79.54 -2.00
N PRO A 995 18.48 -80.24 -3.11
CA PRO A 995 18.50 -81.70 -3.11
C PRO A 995 19.88 -82.24 -2.76
N LYS A 996 19.93 -83.18 -1.81
CA LYS A 996 21.17 -83.87 -1.40
C LYS A 996 21.40 -85.12 -2.24
N ASP A 997 22.67 -85.50 -2.38
CA ASP A 997 23.08 -86.68 -3.16
C ASP A 997 22.45 -87.99 -2.65
N GLU A 998 22.09 -88.08 -1.37
CA GLU A 998 21.37 -89.23 -0.76
C GLU A 998 20.01 -89.51 -1.44
N MET A 999 19.35 -88.49 -2.00
CA MET A 999 18.08 -88.66 -2.72
C MET A 999 18.25 -89.37 -4.07
N LEU A 1000 19.48 -89.48 -4.57
CA LEU A 1000 19.77 -90.16 -5.83
C LEU A 1000 19.82 -91.68 -5.66
N GLU A 1001 20.11 -92.18 -4.46
CA GLU A 1001 20.25 -93.62 -4.17
C GLU A 1001 18.91 -94.35 -3.99
N THR A 1002 17.85 -93.65 -3.57
CA THR A 1002 16.54 -94.25 -3.27
C THR A 1002 15.76 -94.70 -4.51
N GLY A 1003 16.15 -94.23 -5.71
CA GLY A 1003 15.54 -94.64 -6.97
C GLY A 1003 14.07 -94.20 -7.18
N ASP A 1004 13.48 -93.43 -6.27
CA ASP A 1004 12.09 -92.97 -6.37
C ASP A 1004 11.95 -91.82 -7.38
N HIS A 1005 11.31 -92.12 -8.51
CA HIS A 1005 11.12 -91.17 -9.60
C HIS A 1005 10.26 -89.96 -9.20
N ALA A 1006 9.25 -90.13 -8.35
CA ALA A 1006 8.36 -89.04 -7.95
C ALA A 1006 9.08 -88.02 -7.07
N ALA A 1007 9.94 -88.48 -6.15
CA ALA A 1007 10.75 -87.62 -5.29
C ALA A 1007 11.74 -86.77 -6.11
N LEU A 1008 12.33 -87.31 -7.18
CA LEU A 1008 13.27 -86.58 -8.03
C LEU A 1008 12.61 -85.46 -8.84
N LEU A 1009 11.35 -85.63 -9.26
CA LEU A 1009 10.58 -84.58 -9.93
C LEU A 1009 10.24 -83.42 -8.97
N VAL A 1010 9.95 -83.71 -7.70
CA VAL A 1010 9.73 -82.67 -6.67
C VAL A 1010 11.01 -81.88 -6.42
N CYS A 1011 12.18 -82.54 -6.43
CA CYS A 1011 13.47 -81.87 -6.33
C CYS A 1011 13.72 -80.90 -7.50
N LEU A 1012 13.41 -81.30 -8.75
CA LEU A 1012 13.50 -80.41 -9.92
C LEU A 1012 12.58 -79.19 -9.79
N GLN A 1013 11.35 -79.39 -9.33
CA GLN A 1013 10.40 -78.29 -9.14
C GLN A 1013 10.90 -77.31 -8.06
N THR A 1014 11.42 -77.82 -6.94
CA THR A 1014 12.01 -77.01 -5.87
C THR A 1014 13.18 -76.17 -6.37
N ILE A 1015 14.06 -76.74 -7.21
CA ILE A 1015 15.20 -76.00 -7.80
C ILE A 1015 14.69 -74.85 -8.68
N ARG A 1016 13.69 -75.08 -9.53
CA ARG A 1016 13.12 -74.05 -10.41
C ARG A 1016 12.48 -72.90 -9.64
N GLU A 1017 11.66 -73.23 -8.63
CA GLU A 1017 11.00 -72.22 -7.79
C GLU A 1017 12.04 -71.34 -7.08
N LYS A 1018 13.12 -71.94 -6.56
CA LYS A 1018 14.19 -71.18 -5.91
C LYS A 1018 15.04 -70.37 -6.89
N GLN A 1019 15.30 -70.87 -8.09
CA GLN A 1019 15.96 -70.09 -9.15
C GLN A 1019 15.19 -68.83 -9.52
N GLN A 1020 13.86 -68.94 -9.62
CA GLN A 1020 13.01 -67.78 -9.92
C GLN A 1020 13.01 -66.75 -8.78
N GLU A 1021 12.90 -67.20 -7.53
CA GLU A 1021 12.99 -66.33 -6.35
C GLU A 1021 14.36 -65.62 -6.25
N PHE A 1022 15.46 -66.30 -6.63
CA PHE A 1022 16.78 -65.68 -6.67
C PHE A 1022 16.97 -64.68 -7.82
N GLN A 1023 16.33 -64.90 -8.97
CA GLN A 1023 16.37 -63.93 -10.09
C GLN A 1023 15.75 -62.58 -9.71
N GLU A 1024 14.69 -62.58 -8.89
CA GLU A 1024 14.10 -61.34 -8.37
C GLU A 1024 15.10 -60.59 -7.47
N LEU A 1025 15.83 -61.31 -6.61
CA LEU A 1025 16.91 -60.73 -5.79
C LEU A 1025 18.05 -60.17 -6.66
N GLU A 1026 18.46 -60.86 -7.72
CA GLU A 1026 19.48 -60.35 -8.67
C GLU A 1026 19.04 -59.07 -9.41
N LEU A 1027 17.74 -58.93 -9.68
CA LEU A 1027 17.20 -57.72 -10.30
C LEU A 1027 17.23 -56.53 -9.33
N VAL A 1028 16.93 -56.78 -8.04
CA VAL A 1028 17.11 -55.79 -6.97
C VAL A 1028 18.59 -55.44 -6.79
N ARG A 1029 19.50 -56.43 -6.82
CA ARG A 1029 20.95 -56.22 -6.74
C ARG A 1029 21.48 -55.34 -7.85
N SER A 1030 21.06 -55.58 -9.09
CA SER A 1030 21.45 -54.80 -10.25
C SER A 1030 21.04 -53.34 -10.10
N LYS A 1031 19.82 -53.10 -9.62
CA LYS A 1031 19.31 -51.75 -9.33
C LYS A 1031 20.07 -51.08 -8.19
N LEU A 1032 20.44 -51.81 -7.14
CA LEU A 1032 21.24 -51.27 -6.03
C LEU A 1032 22.67 -50.92 -6.45
N LEU A 1033 23.25 -51.66 -7.40
CA LEU A 1033 24.57 -51.33 -7.97
C LEU A 1033 24.52 -50.03 -8.78
N GLU A 1034 23.47 -49.84 -9.59
CA GLU A 1034 23.21 -48.57 -10.29
C GLU A 1034 23.06 -47.42 -9.29
N ASP A 1035 22.25 -47.60 -8.25
CA ASP A 1035 22.07 -46.60 -7.18
C ASP A 1035 23.41 -46.28 -6.48
N CYS A 1036 24.21 -47.29 -6.11
CA CYS A 1036 25.52 -47.07 -5.48
C CYS A 1036 26.48 -46.26 -6.36
N THR A 1037 26.50 -46.53 -7.67
CA THR A 1037 27.29 -45.74 -8.62
C THR A 1037 26.78 -44.31 -8.78
N CYS A 1038 25.47 -44.09 -8.67
CA CYS A 1038 24.91 -42.74 -8.68
C CYS A 1038 25.24 -41.95 -7.40
N PHE A 1039 25.27 -42.58 -6.23
CA PHE A 1039 25.42 -41.87 -4.95
C PHE A 1039 26.86 -41.77 -4.43
N ASP A 1040 27.86 -42.17 -5.24
CA ASP A 1040 29.26 -42.32 -4.83
C ASP A 1040 29.36 -43.10 -3.50
N LEU A 1041 28.61 -44.19 -3.41
CA LEU A 1041 28.61 -45.09 -2.27
C LEU A 1041 29.60 -46.24 -2.53
N ASP A 1042 30.34 -46.61 -1.50
CA ASP A 1042 31.21 -47.78 -1.54
C ASP A 1042 30.38 -49.01 -1.90
N VAL A 1043 30.79 -49.72 -2.97
CA VAL A 1043 30.09 -50.89 -3.46
C VAL A 1043 30.00 -51.92 -2.33
N PRO A 1044 28.78 -52.33 -1.92
CA PRO A 1044 28.61 -53.32 -0.88
C PRO A 1044 29.27 -54.63 -1.27
N ASP A 1045 29.86 -55.33 -0.30
CA ASP A 1045 30.26 -56.72 -0.50
C ASP A 1045 29.02 -57.57 -0.84
N PHE A 1046 28.99 -58.06 -2.07
CA PHE A 1046 27.97 -58.95 -2.64
C PHE A 1046 28.50 -60.38 -2.83
N SER A 1047 29.65 -60.74 -2.25
CA SER A 1047 30.25 -62.07 -2.34
C SER A 1047 29.25 -63.22 -2.07
N LEU A 1048 28.39 -63.07 -1.06
CA LEU A 1048 27.35 -64.05 -0.73
C LEU A 1048 26.36 -64.29 -1.89
N ALA A 1049 26.06 -63.26 -2.69
CA ALA A 1049 25.16 -63.38 -3.84
C ALA A 1049 25.85 -64.16 -4.97
N GLU A 1050 27.10 -63.84 -5.28
CA GLU A 1050 27.94 -64.60 -6.23
C GLU A 1050 28.12 -66.06 -5.81
N GLU A 1051 28.34 -66.32 -4.53
CA GLU A 1051 28.45 -67.68 -3.98
C GLU A 1051 27.15 -68.45 -4.10
N THR A 1052 26.02 -67.82 -3.75
CA THR A 1052 24.69 -68.43 -3.85
C THR A 1052 24.33 -68.72 -5.31
N LYS A 1053 24.61 -67.78 -6.22
CA LYS A 1053 24.40 -67.94 -7.66
C LYS A 1053 25.19 -69.14 -8.20
N ARG A 1054 26.46 -69.25 -7.84
CA ARG A 1054 27.33 -70.36 -8.26
C ARG A 1054 26.83 -71.72 -7.73
N ASP A 1055 26.48 -71.80 -6.45
CA ASP A 1055 25.93 -73.02 -5.83
C ASP A 1055 24.61 -73.44 -6.51
N MET A 1056 23.75 -72.47 -6.86
CA MET A 1056 22.51 -72.74 -7.61
C MET A 1056 22.75 -73.18 -9.05
N GLU A 1057 23.71 -72.57 -9.75
CA GLU A 1057 24.10 -72.95 -11.11
C GLU A 1057 24.69 -74.37 -11.15
N GLU A 1058 25.54 -74.74 -10.20
CA GLU A 1058 26.12 -76.08 -10.09
C GLU A 1058 25.04 -77.15 -9.85
N VAL A 1059 24.15 -76.92 -8.89
CA VAL A 1059 23.01 -77.83 -8.61
C VAL A 1059 22.08 -77.91 -9.82
N SER A 1060 21.77 -76.78 -10.46
CA SER A 1060 20.90 -76.76 -11.65
C SER A 1060 21.50 -77.48 -12.84
N GLN A 1061 22.80 -77.35 -13.08
CA GLN A 1061 23.48 -78.06 -14.17
C GLN A 1061 23.46 -79.56 -13.92
N MET A 1062 23.73 -79.98 -12.68
CA MET A 1062 23.68 -81.39 -12.30
C MET A 1062 22.29 -81.99 -12.49
N TRP A 1063 21.24 -81.30 -12.03
CA TRP A 1063 19.86 -81.77 -12.13
C TRP A 1063 19.23 -81.58 -13.51
N GLY A 1064 19.69 -80.60 -14.29
CA GLY A 1064 19.25 -80.39 -15.68
C GLY A 1064 19.55 -81.59 -16.59
N LEU A 1065 20.66 -82.29 -16.35
CA LEU A 1065 20.97 -83.54 -17.05
C LEU A 1065 19.89 -84.61 -16.82
N TYR A 1066 19.32 -84.67 -15.61
CA TYR A 1066 18.24 -85.61 -15.29
C TYR A 1066 16.92 -85.21 -15.94
N GLU A 1067 16.60 -83.91 -15.94
CA GLU A 1067 15.41 -83.39 -16.59
C GLU A 1067 15.39 -83.69 -18.09
N GLU A 1068 16.50 -83.43 -18.78
CA GLU A 1068 16.62 -83.71 -20.21
C GLU A 1068 16.54 -85.21 -20.52
N TRP A 1069 17.16 -86.05 -19.69
CA TRP A 1069 17.04 -87.51 -19.81
C TRP A 1069 15.59 -87.94 -19.61
N GLN A 1070 14.94 -87.44 -18.56
CA GLN A 1070 13.58 -87.81 -18.21
C GLN A 1070 12.59 -87.37 -19.28
N GLN A 1071 12.75 -86.18 -19.86
CA GLN A 1071 11.92 -85.70 -20.96
C GLN A 1071 12.05 -86.64 -22.16
N GLY A 1072 13.28 -86.88 -22.64
CA GLY A 1072 13.51 -87.75 -23.78
C GLY A 1072 13.10 -89.20 -23.53
N PHE A 1073 13.29 -89.70 -22.31
CA PHE A 1073 12.87 -91.04 -21.90
C PHE A 1073 11.33 -91.16 -21.89
N THR A 1074 10.64 -90.18 -21.31
CA THR A 1074 9.16 -90.15 -21.23
C THR A 1074 8.53 -90.04 -22.61
N GLU A 1075 9.10 -89.22 -23.51
CA GLU A 1075 8.66 -89.11 -24.90
C GLU A 1075 8.66 -90.47 -25.62
N LYS A 1076 9.67 -91.31 -25.38
CA LYS A 1076 9.73 -92.66 -25.98
C LYS A 1076 8.85 -93.66 -25.23
N ALA A 1077 8.78 -93.57 -23.91
CA ALA A 1077 8.03 -94.49 -23.07
C ALA A 1077 6.51 -94.40 -23.32
N GLN A 1078 5.97 -93.21 -23.59
CA GLN A 1078 4.53 -93.01 -23.76
C GLN A 1078 3.96 -93.51 -25.10
N GLU A 1079 4.80 -93.87 -26.09
CA GLU A 1079 4.31 -94.39 -27.37
C GLU A 1079 3.64 -95.77 -27.22
N ASP A 1080 2.52 -95.98 -27.93
CA ASP A 1080 1.84 -97.27 -27.99
C ASP A 1080 2.77 -98.36 -28.58
N TRP A 1081 2.81 -99.53 -27.94
CA TRP A 1081 3.74 -100.59 -28.33
C TRP A 1081 3.52 -101.08 -29.77
N ILE A 1082 2.28 -101.07 -30.26
CA ILE A 1082 1.94 -101.47 -31.63
C ILE A 1082 2.67 -100.59 -32.65
N THR A 1083 2.76 -99.29 -32.39
CA THR A 1083 3.45 -98.31 -33.24
C THR A 1083 4.95 -98.33 -32.99
N PHE A 1084 5.37 -98.54 -31.73
CA PHE A 1084 6.77 -98.46 -31.33
C PHE A 1084 7.59 -99.71 -31.67
N ARG A 1085 6.97 -100.90 -31.76
CA ARG A 1085 7.67 -102.18 -32.00
C ARG A 1085 8.47 -102.22 -33.30
N SER A 1086 8.09 -101.46 -34.32
CA SER A 1086 8.85 -101.31 -35.58
C SER A 1086 9.94 -100.24 -35.50
N LYS A 1087 9.97 -99.44 -34.43
CA LYS A 1087 10.87 -98.30 -34.21
C LYS A 1087 11.78 -98.47 -33.00
N THR A 1088 12.00 -99.69 -32.49
CA THR A 1088 12.83 -99.91 -31.28
C THR A 1088 14.27 -99.39 -31.44
N TYR A 1089 14.76 -99.24 -32.67
CA TYR A 1089 16.06 -98.62 -32.97
C TYR A 1089 16.14 -97.15 -32.53
N VAL A 1090 15.01 -96.42 -32.49
CA VAL A 1090 14.95 -95.02 -32.02
C VAL A 1090 15.27 -94.93 -30.52
N PHE A 1091 14.83 -95.91 -29.74
CA PHE A 1091 15.21 -96.00 -28.32
C PHE A 1091 16.68 -96.40 -28.16
N GLU A 1092 17.18 -97.29 -29.00
CA GLU A 1092 18.59 -97.67 -29.02
C GLU A 1092 19.51 -96.48 -29.35
N GLU A 1093 19.15 -95.68 -30.36
CA GLU A 1093 19.82 -94.42 -30.70
C GLU A 1093 19.78 -93.42 -29.54
N PHE A 1094 18.65 -93.29 -28.85
CA PHE A 1094 18.51 -92.46 -27.65
C PHE A 1094 19.47 -92.91 -26.54
N LEU A 1095 19.55 -94.22 -26.24
CA LEU A 1095 20.47 -94.76 -25.24
C LEU A 1095 21.93 -94.58 -25.64
N PHE A 1096 22.28 -94.76 -26.92
CA PHE A 1096 23.64 -94.54 -27.42
C PHE A 1096 24.05 -93.06 -27.36
N MET A 1097 23.13 -92.15 -27.73
CA MET A 1097 23.34 -90.71 -27.63
C MET A 1097 23.61 -90.29 -26.18
N TRP A 1098 22.82 -90.80 -25.23
CA TRP A 1098 23.06 -90.53 -23.81
C TRP A 1098 24.31 -91.19 -23.26
N GLN A 1099 24.66 -92.41 -23.69
CA GLN A 1099 25.92 -93.05 -23.31
C GLN A 1099 27.14 -92.27 -23.80
N ASP A 1100 27.11 -91.80 -25.05
CA ASP A 1100 28.20 -90.99 -25.62
C ASP A 1100 28.27 -89.61 -24.92
N ARG A 1101 27.11 -89.01 -24.61
CA ARG A 1101 27.02 -87.75 -23.87
C ARG A 1101 27.57 -87.87 -22.45
N LEU A 1102 27.18 -88.90 -21.70
CA LEU A 1102 27.65 -89.14 -20.33
C LEU A 1102 29.15 -89.48 -20.30
N ARG A 1103 29.68 -90.16 -21.33
CA ARG A 1103 31.12 -90.45 -21.46
C ARG A 1103 31.96 -89.21 -21.72
N LYS A 1104 31.42 -88.23 -22.43
CA LYS A 1104 32.11 -86.98 -22.78
C LYS A 1104 32.14 -85.95 -21.64
N LEU A 1105 31.47 -86.22 -20.52
CA LEU A 1105 31.53 -85.36 -19.33
C LEU A 1105 32.91 -85.48 -18.67
N GLU A 1106 33.59 -84.36 -18.48
CA GLU A 1106 34.94 -84.31 -17.90
C GLU A 1106 34.98 -84.75 -16.42
N GLN A 1107 33.88 -84.56 -15.69
CA GLN A 1107 33.72 -85.05 -14.32
C GLN A 1107 32.38 -85.77 -14.13
N PRO A 1108 32.38 -87.01 -13.61
CA PRO A 1108 31.15 -87.72 -13.29
C PRO A 1108 30.49 -87.14 -12.02
N THR A 1109 29.27 -86.63 -12.16
CA THR A 1109 28.40 -86.24 -11.03
C THR A 1109 27.58 -87.43 -10.52
N ALA A 1110 27.08 -87.35 -9.29
CA ALA A 1110 26.18 -88.39 -8.75
C ALA A 1110 24.97 -88.64 -9.67
N MET A 1111 24.44 -87.58 -10.32
CA MET A 1111 23.39 -87.70 -11.31
C MET A 1111 23.84 -88.42 -12.59
N SER A 1112 25.03 -88.11 -13.12
CA SER A 1112 25.57 -88.80 -14.30
C SER A 1112 25.79 -90.30 -14.07
N VAL A 1113 26.20 -90.70 -12.85
CA VAL A 1113 26.38 -92.11 -12.48
C VAL A 1113 25.03 -92.82 -12.42
N LYS A 1114 24.01 -92.18 -11.85
CA LYS A 1114 22.64 -92.69 -11.83
C LYS A 1114 22.07 -92.86 -13.26
N LEU A 1115 22.23 -91.84 -14.11
CA LEU A 1115 21.80 -91.89 -15.50
C LEU A 1115 22.55 -92.98 -16.28
N GLN A 1116 23.85 -93.15 -16.04
CA GLN A 1116 24.63 -94.24 -16.66
C GLN A 1116 24.07 -95.61 -16.26
N GLY A 1117 23.67 -95.78 -14.99
CA GLY A 1117 22.99 -96.99 -14.52
C GLY A 1117 21.65 -97.28 -15.21
N GLU A 1118 20.81 -96.26 -15.42
CA GLU A 1118 19.55 -96.40 -16.17
C GLU A 1118 19.81 -96.68 -17.66
N VAL A 1119 20.78 -96.00 -18.28
CA VAL A 1119 21.20 -96.27 -19.68
C VAL A 1119 21.63 -97.72 -19.85
N ASP A 1120 22.49 -98.22 -18.96
CA ASP A 1120 23.00 -99.59 -19.04
C ASP A 1120 21.90 -100.64 -18.79
N LYS A 1121 20.97 -100.37 -17.87
CA LYS A 1121 19.78 -101.19 -17.62
C LYS A 1121 18.95 -101.39 -18.89
N TYR A 1122 18.58 -100.30 -19.57
CA TYR A 1122 17.76 -100.40 -20.78
C TYR A 1122 18.56 -100.92 -21.99
N LYS A 1123 19.87 -100.64 -22.06
CA LYS A 1123 20.74 -101.16 -23.12
C LYS A 1123 20.81 -102.69 -23.10
N ASN A 1124 20.80 -103.30 -21.93
CA ASN A 1124 20.77 -104.76 -21.79
C ASN A 1124 19.43 -105.37 -22.26
N MET A 1125 18.33 -104.61 -22.14
CA MET A 1125 16.99 -105.03 -22.57
C MET A 1125 16.80 -104.93 -24.10
N VAL A 1126 17.36 -103.91 -24.77
CA VAL A 1126 17.10 -103.65 -26.20
C VAL A 1126 17.36 -104.86 -27.12
N PRO A 1127 18.48 -105.61 -27.01
CA PRO A 1127 18.72 -106.81 -27.82
C PRO A 1127 17.71 -107.96 -27.60
N VAL A 1128 17.02 -107.94 -26.45
CA VAL A 1128 16.02 -108.94 -26.04
C VAL A 1128 14.63 -108.56 -26.55
N LEU A 1129 14.35 -107.27 -26.77
CA LEU A 1129 13.05 -106.78 -27.26
C LEU A 1129 12.60 -107.42 -28.58
N LYS A 1130 13.53 -107.88 -29.42
CA LYS A 1130 13.18 -108.61 -30.65
C LYS A 1130 12.33 -109.86 -30.40
N TYR A 1131 12.49 -110.51 -29.24
CA TYR A 1131 11.66 -111.67 -28.83
C TYR A 1131 10.30 -111.25 -28.26
N VAL A 1132 10.08 -109.95 -28.03
CA VAL A 1132 8.86 -109.36 -27.45
C VAL A 1132 8.04 -108.60 -28.52
N ARG A 1133 8.58 -108.37 -29.73
CA ARG A 1133 7.87 -107.70 -30.85
C ARG A 1133 6.60 -108.41 -31.30
N GLY A 1134 6.61 -109.75 -31.23
CA GLY A 1134 5.44 -110.60 -31.34
C GLY A 1134 4.72 -110.58 -32.71
N GLU A 1135 5.43 -110.36 -33.81
CA GLU A 1135 4.87 -110.29 -35.18
C GLU A 1135 4.11 -111.56 -35.62
N HIS A 1136 4.39 -112.70 -34.98
CA HIS A 1136 3.78 -114.01 -35.28
C HIS A 1136 3.03 -114.62 -34.08
N LEU A 1137 2.67 -113.82 -33.07
CA LEU A 1137 1.97 -114.29 -31.87
C LEU A 1137 0.45 -114.18 -32.02
N SER A 1138 -0.29 -115.24 -31.67
CA SER A 1138 -1.74 -115.19 -31.52
C SER A 1138 -2.14 -114.51 -30.20
N GLN A 1139 -3.43 -114.19 -30.05
CA GLN A 1139 -3.94 -113.53 -28.85
C GLN A 1139 -3.68 -114.32 -27.55
N ASP A 1140 -3.75 -115.65 -27.59
CA ASP A 1140 -3.42 -116.50 -26.44
C ASP A 1140 -1.92 -116.46 -26.09
N HIS A 1141 -1.04 -116.40 -27.09
CA HIS A 1141 0.41 -116.33 -26.87
C HIS A 1141 0.84 -114.99 -26.27
N TRP A 1142 0.15 -113.88 -26.58
CA TRP A 1142 0.39 -112.60 -25.92
C TRP A 1142 0.06 -112.64 -24.43
N LEU A 1143 -1.02 -113.32 -24.04
CA LEU A 1143 -1.40 -113.47 -22.63
C LEU A 1143 -0.38 -114.29 -21.84
N ASP A 1144 0.16 -115.35 -22.43
CA ASP A 1144 1.22 -116.15 -21.80
C ASP A 1144 2.52 -115.35 -21.67
N MET A 1145 2.88 -114.54 -22.68
CA MET A 1145 4.02 -113.63 -22.60
C MET A 1145 3.82 -112.56 -21.53
N PHE A 1146 2.62 -111.96 -21.41
CA PHE A 1146 2.33 -110.99 -20.35
C PHE A 1146 2.43 -111.59 -18.95
N ARG A 1147 1.96 -112.84 -18.75
CA ARG A 1147 2.17 -113.55 -17.48
C ARG A 1147 3.64 -113.83 -17.22
N LEU A 1148 4.40 -114.21 -18.24
CA LEU A 1148 5.83 -114.48 -18.12
C LEU A 1148 6.60 -113.22 -17.70
N LEU A 1149 6.25 -112.06 -18.26
CA LEU A 1149 6.87 -110.77 -17.98
C LEU A 1149 6.34 -110.10 -16.69
N GLY A 1150 5.30 -110.66 -16.06
CA GLY A 1150 4.74 -110.13 -14.82
C GLY A 1150 3.86 -108.88 -14.99
N LEU A 1151 3.31 -108.67 -16.19
CA LEU A 1151 2.43 -107.53 -16.48
C LEU A 1151 1.04 -107.68 -15.80
N PRO A 1152 0.34 -106.58 -15.46
CA PRO A 1152 -0.94 -106.62 -14.75
C PRO A 1152 -2.02 -107.47 -15.44
N ARG A 1153 -2.84 -108.18 -14.65
CA ARG A 1153 -3.95 -109.01 -15.17
C ARG A 1153 -5.02 -108.12 -15.84
N GLY A 1154 -5.20 -108.27 -17.14
CA GLY A 1154 -6.11 -107.43 -17.97
C GLY A 1154 -5.39 -106.59 -19.03
N THR A 1155 -4.05 -106.65 -19.08
CA THR A 1155 -3.26 -106.02 -20.15
C THR A 1155 -3.63 -106.62 -21.51
N THR A 1156 -4.01 -105.76 -22.46
CA THR A 1156 -4.32 -106.13 -23.85
C THR A 1156 -3.29 -105.49 -24.77
N LEU A 1157 -3.02 -106.10 -25.93
CA LEU A 1157 -2.04 -105.58 -26.88
C LEU A 1157 -2.36 -104.15 -27.34
N GLU A 1158 -3.64 -103.80 -27.46
CA GLU A 1158 -4.13 -102.48 -27.87
C GLU A 1158 -3.88 -101.37 -26.84
N ARG A 1159 -3.67 -101.74 -25.56
CA ARG A 1159 -3.44 -100.79 -24.46
C ARG A 1159 -2.02 -100.83 -23.91
N LEU A 1160 -1.16 -101.66 -24.51
CA LEU A 1160 0.22 -101.81 -24.07
C LEU A 1160 1.05 -100.65 -24.61
N THR A 1161 1.67 -99.89 -23.71
CA THR A 1161 2.63 -98.84 -24.06
C THR A 1161 4.05 -99.38 -23.98
N PHE A 1162 5.01 -98.66 -24.57
CA PHE A 1162 6.41 -99.01 -24.39
C PHE A 1162 6.85 -98.88 -22.92
N ASN A 1163 6.27 -97.93 -22.18
CA ASN A 1163 6.49 -97.73 -20.74
C ASN A 1163 6.17 -98.98 -19.92
N ASP A 1164 5.09 -99.70 -20.26
CA ASP A 1164 4.71 -100.93 -19.56
C ASP A 1164 5.78 -102.02 -19.71
N LEU A 1165 6.45 -102.08 -20.86
CA LEU A 1165 7.57 -102.99 -21.11
C LEU A 1165 8.87 -102.51 -20.44
N LEU A 1166 9.12 -101.20 -20.42
CA LEU A 1166 10.25 -100.60 -19.71
C LEU A 1166 10.13 -100.83 -18.19
N GLY A 1167 8.92 -100.81 -17.64
CA GLY A 1167 8.64 -101.11 -16.23
C GLY A 1167 9.02 -102.53 -15.81
N VAL A 1168 9.07 -103.47 -16.75
CA VAL A 1168 9.51 -104.86 -16.53
C VAL A 1168 10.85 -105.19 -17.22
N ALA A 1169 11.66 -104.18 -17.56
CA ALA A 1169 12.92 -104.31 -18.28
C ALA A 1169 13.89 -105.35 -17.69
N ASN A 1170 14.04 -105.35 -16.36
CA ASN A 1170 14.91 -106.30 -15.66
C ASN A 1170 14.40 -107.74 -15.86
N THR A 1171 13.09 -107.96 -15.72
CA THR A 1171 12.45 -109.26 -15.92
C THR A 1171 12.52 -109.73 -17.37
N ILE A 1172 12.38 -108.83 -18.35
CA ILE A 1172 12.59 -109.15 -19.78
C ILE A 1172 14.00 -109.66 -20.02
N THR A 1173 15.00 -108.99 -19.42
CA THR A 1173 16.41 -109.32 -19.59
C THR A 1173 16.76 -110.65 -18.91
N GLU A 1174 16.25 -110.89 -17.68
CA GLU A 1174 16.42 -112.16 -16.95
C GLU A 1174 15.80 -113.34 -17.69
N LYS A 1175 14.61 -113.16 -18.29
CA LYS A 1175 13.88 -114.21 -19.02
C LYS A 1175 14.20 -114.28 -20.50
N ALA A 1176 15.29 -113.65 -20.96
CA ALA A 1176 15.66 -113.56 -22.37
C ALA A 1176 15.77 -114.94 -23.06
N LEU A 1177 16.31 -115.95 -22.36
CA LEU A 1177 16.42 -117.32 -22.89
C LEU A 1177 15.05 -118.00 -23.05
N GLU A 1178 14.15 -117.82 -22.09
CA GLU A 1178 12.78 -118.39 -22.13
C GLU A 1178 11.92 -117.73 -23.20
N LEU A 1179 12.05 -116.40 -23.37
CA LEU A 1179 11.41 -115.64 -24.43
C LEU A 1179 11.88 -116.10 -25.82
N LYS A 1180 13.18 -116.31 -26.00
CA LYS A 1180 13.78 -116.82 -27.24
C LYS A 1180 13.29 -118.23 -27.58
N VAL A 1181 13.29 -119.14 -26.62
CA VAL A 1181 12.83 -120.53 -26.82
C VAL A 1181 11.33 -120.57 -27.16
N SER A 1182 10.53 -119.71 -26.52
CA SER A 1182 9.08 -119.62 -26.78
C SER A 1182 8.79 -119.05 -28.17
N THR A 1183 9.49 -118.00 -28.60
CA THR A 1183 9.34 -117.45 -29.96
C THR A 1183 9.84 -118.40 -31.04
N ASP A 1184 10.99 -119.07 -30.86
CA ASP A 1184 11.52 -120.03 -31.83
C ASP A 1184 10.63 -121.28 -31.99
N ARG A 1185 9.97 -121.74 -30.91
CA ARG A 1185 8.97 -122.83 -30.97
C ARG A 1185 7.73 -122.43 -31.78
N LEU A 1186 7.27 -121.19 -31.63
CA LEU A 1186 6.10 -120.67 -32.33
C LEU A 1186 6.36 -120.46 -33.82
N MET A 1187 7.55 -119.96 -34.19
CA MET A 1187 8.00 -119.83 -35.58
C MET A 1187 8.06 -121.20 -36.30
N LYS A 1188 8.58 -122.23 -35.62
CA LYS A 1188 8.59 -123.61 -36.16
C LYS A 1188 7.20 -124.23 -36.22
N GLY A 1189 6.29 -123.85 -35.32
CA GLY A 1189 4.89 -124.27 -35.30
C GLY A 1189 4.04 -123.65 -36.44
N HIS A 1190 4.30 -122.41 -36.82
CA HIS A 1190 3.65 -121.74 -37.95
C HIS A 1190 4.07 -122.36 -39.30
N ALA A 1191 5.38 -122.61 -39.50
CA ALA A 1191 5.90 -123.29 -40.69
C ALA A 1191 5.35 -124.73 -40.86
N SER A 1192 4.89 -125.36 -39.77
CA SER A 1192 4.31 -126.72 -39.78
C SER A 1192 2.79 -126.75 -39.98
N LYS A 1193 2.09 -125.60 -39.91
CA LYS A 1193 0.65 -125.47 -40.18
C LYS A 1193 0.33 -124.94 -41.59
N GLU A 1194 1.27 -124.29 -42.27
CA GLU A 1194 1.14 -123.86 -43.67
C GLU A 1194 1.36 -124.97 -44.71
N THR A 1195 1.75 -126.18 -44.31
CA THR A 1195 1.97 -127.34 -45.22
C THR A 1195 0.80 -128.35 -45.27
N ARG A 1196 -0.35 -128.04 -44.66
CA ARG A 1196 -1.58 -128.85 -44.76
C ARG A 1196 -2.82 -127.95 -44.86
N ASN A 1197 -3.00 -127.30 -46.01
CA ASN A 1197 -4.30 -126.95 -46.59
C ASN A 1197 -4.09 -126.17 -47.90
N VAL A 1198 -4.67 -126.70 -48.98
CA VAL A 1198 -5.00 -126.03 -50.28
C VAL A 1198 -3.85 -125.98 -51.32
N ASP A 1199 -3.90 -126.55 -52.54
CA ASP A 1199 -4.93 -127.19 -53.41
C ASP A 1199 -6.39 -126.77 -53.16
N LEU A 1200 -6.73 -125.61 -53.78
CA LEU A 1200 -8.02 -124.94 -54.06
C LEU A 1200 -8.01 -123.41 -53.83
#